data_AF-A0AA91Q2L5-F1
#
_entry.id   AF-A0AA91Q2L5-F1
#
_cell.length_a   1.000
_cell.length_b   1.000
_cell.length_c   1.000
_cell.angle_alpha   90.00
_cell.angle_beta   90.00
_cell.angle_gamma   90.00
#
_symmetry.space_group_name_H-M   'P 1'
#
loop_
_entity.id
_entity.type
_entity.pdbx_description
1 polymer ?
#
loop_
_entity_poly.entity_id
_entity_poly.type
_entity_poly.pdbx_seq_one_letter_code
_entity_poly.pdbx_strand_id
1 'polypeptide(L)'
;MAKRKSNAVEKRQKRLREESDAQLASGLFSKKTVGEDSWENEEQDYELVPRNLKSENKVEGLPIKKDGVVKRVLRDVIEKESKEDSESENKESDPKSEGTKEDDTEAKTEQDEDANLSPQEKLVKIKEQIADYASRLIEDPEENISCLTKLRRLAESDDFASSQLAILALVPVFKSLAPAYKIRPLTETEKKERVGKDIARLRGFEQGLVLNYQHYIELLTKLARVSASASKSSKKITASQVKQGQVATKAACELCLSSLRHFNFRAELFTIPIRRLNKKPQDETDLQLFFSCIRTLESLLKEDKDHGSISFDITRIMCKVIKDKNFRVDEAVVNVLLSLSLLDDYDPNGTKDLEPVQKMKKKNRVHLSKKQRKQRKELKEIEQEMAKAEQAITAEEREKFQAQTLKLLLTFYLEILKAGSYSADEKNDANNLMAAVLEGLSRFGQMANFDLLGDFLVVLKETMANIVEEHSLERNKFGIADNEFESGGIYTSEEIRKVLLCIVAAFALVTNHREVGRLPISVDFSNFVSTLYQIIADVCLDADLEFSHKSLRLADPLDGTNATYKPAVNVSTKAELLLKSLDFIFFRSRTGSLARALPFIKRLYISSLQTPEKTTIATLKFIGKLLARYGEGLKGLWSTEDRITGEGNYILGIEKEDFEVDMERSNISSAVLWENVLLDKHFCPMIKDGSRSLMKNSKDSKSR
;
A
#
# COMPACT_ATOMS: atom_id res chain seq x y z
N MET A 1 -38.76 -53.46 35.66
CA MET A 1 -39.24 -53.70 34.27
C MET A 1 -39.61 -52.42 33.48
N ALA A 2 -39.23 -51.20 33.90
CA ALA A 2 -39.75 -49.96 33.27
C ALA A 2 -39.25 -49.70 31.82
N LYS A 3 -37.94 -49.80 31.56
CA LYS A 3 -37.32 -49.43 30.26
C LYS A 3 -37.76 -50.25 29.04
N ARG A 4 -38.48 -51.38 29.20
CA ARG A 4 -39.10 -52.09 28.07
C ARG A 4 -40.47 -51.50 27.66
N LYS A 5 -41.15 -50.76 28.53
CA LYS A 5 -42.45 -50.12 28.21
C LYS A 5 -42.30 -48.81 27.44
N SER A 6 -41.27 -47.99 27.70
CA SER A 6 -41.02 -46.75 26.96
C SER A 6 -40.86 -47.01 25.45
N ASN A 7 -39.92 -47.87 25.08
CA ASN A 7 -39.61 -48.15 23.68
C ASN A 7 -40.76 -48.87 22.95
N ALA A 8 -41.68 -49.51 23.68
CA ALA A 8 -42.91 -50.08 23.11
C ALA A 8 -43.95 -48.99 22.79
N VAL A 9 -44.11 -47.99 23.65
CA VAL A 9 -44.97 -46.81 23.38
C VAL A 9 -44.41 -45.99 22.23
N GLU A 10 -43.10 -45.77 22.20
CA GLU A 10 -42.41 -45.00 21.16
C GLU A 10 -42.50 -45.69 19.79
N LYS A 11 -42.28 -47.01 19.73
CA LYS A 11 -42.53 -47.80 18.50
C LYS A 11 -44.00 -47.83 18.09
N ARG A 12 -44.95 -47.81 19.03
CA ARG A 12 -46.39 -47.72 18.72
C ARG A 12 -46.76 -46.35 18.15
N GLN A 13 -46.21 -45.26 18.69
CA GLN A 13 -46.41 -43.92 18.13
C GLN A 13 -45.72 -43.75 16.77
N LYS A 14 -44.56 -44.36 16.54
CA LYS A 14 -43.94 -44.35 15.20
C LYS A 14 -44.78 -45.13 14.19
N ARG A 15 -45.24 -46.33 14.54
CA ARG A 15 -46.16 -47.12 13.69
C ARG A 15 -47.45 -46.37 13.38
N LEU A 16 -48.08 -45.72 14.35
CA LEU A 16 -49.30 -44.93 14.10
C LEU A 16 -49.09 -43.75 13.12
N ARG A 17 -47.87 -43.22 13.01
CA ARG A 17 -47.50 -42.23 11.98
C ARG A 17 -47.17 -42.88 10.65
N GLU A 18 -46.42 -43.97 10.65
CA GLU A 18 -46.15 -44.76 9.45
C GLU A 18 -47.45 -45.33 8.84
N GLU A 19 -48.46 -45.61 9.67
CA GLU A 19 -49.83 -46.00 9.28
C GLU A 19 -50.66 -44.81 8.77
N SER A 20 -50.58 -43.61 9.37
CA SER A 20 -51.27 -42.42 8.84
C SER A 20 -50.68 -41.94 7.51
N ASP A 21 -49.35 -41.97 7.40
CA ASP A 21 -48.63 -41.58 6.20
C ASP A 21 -48.86 -42.63 5.09
N ALA A 22 -48.96 -43.92 5.45
CA ALA A 22 -49.41 -44.97 4.52
C ALA A 22 -50.87 -44.80 4.10
N GLN A 23 -51.78 -44.37 4.97
CA GLN A 23 -53.18 -44.06 4.59
C GLN A 23 -53.28 -42.87 3.63
N LEU A 24 -52.38 -41.89 3.73
CA LEU A 24 -52.26 -40.80 2.76
C LEU A 24 -51.61 -41.27 1.43
N ALA A 25 -50.68 -42.24 1.48
CA ALA A 25 -49.98 -42.75 0.30
C ALA A 25 -50.71 -43.89 -0.46
N SER A 26 -51.67 -44.58 0.18
CA SER A 26 -52.33 -45.78 -0.39
C SER A 26 -53.65 -45.54 -1.14
N GLY A 27 -53.88 -44.31 -1.59
CA GLY A 27 -54.56 -43.99 -2.85
C GLY A 27 -56.07 -44.23 -2.95
N LEU A 28 -56.80 -43.16 -3.29
CA LEU A 28 -58.13 -43.28 -3.93
C LEU A 28 -58.08 -43.18 -5.46
N PHE A 29 -56.90 -42.89 -6.04
CA PHE A 29 -56.72 -42.72 -7.49
C PHE A 29 -55.58 -43.58 -8.04
N SER A 30 -55.89 -44.86 -8.28
CA SER A 30 -55.11 -45.72 -9.17
C SER A 30 -55.96 -46.05 -10.40
N LYS A 31 -55.43 -45.73 -11.59
CA LYS A 31 -56.21 -45.52 -12.80
C LYS A 31 -56.55 -46.84 -13.52
N LYS A 32 -57.82 -47.10 -13.81
CA LYS A 32 -58.20 -48.11 -14.83
C LYS A 32 -59.49 -47.76 -15.62
N THR A 33 -59.30 -46.88 -16.60
CA THR A 33 -59.96 -46.88 -17.93
C THR A 33 -61.46 -47.17 -18.02
N VAL A 34 -62.26 -46.13 -18.26
CA VAL A 34 -63.00 -45.85 -19.51
C VAL A 34 -63.75 -44.51 -19.35
N GLY A 35 -63.88 -43.72 -20.44
CA GLY A 35 -64.68 -42.49 -20.49
C GLY A 35 -63.86 -41.20 -20.59
N GLU A 36 -64.34 -40.28 -21.41
CA GLU A 36 -63.82 -38.91 -21.55
C GLU A 36 -64.48 -37.97 -20.51
N ASP A 37 -63.67 -37.15 -19.83
CA ASP A 37 -63.65 -35.69 -20.02
C ASP A 37 -62.66 -35.01 -19.04
N SER A 38 -62.04 -33.91 -19.47
CA SER A 38 -60.94 -33.24 -18.77
C SER A 38 -61.40 -32.00 -18.00
N TRP A 39 -61.73 -32.16 -16.71
CA TRP A 39 -62.13 -31.03 -15.85
C TRP A 39 -61.08 -30.62 -14.81
N GLU A 40 -60.31 -31.55 -14.22
CA GLU A 40 -59.29 -31.21 -13.20
C GLU A 40 -58.01 -30.56 -13.77
N ASN A 41 -57.76 -30.66 -15.09
CA ASN A 41 -56.52 -30.19 -15.70
C ASN A 41 -56.58 -28.71 -16.13
N GLU A 42 -57.77 -28.11 -16.26
CA GLU A 42 -57.93 -26.71 -16.68
C GLU A 42 -57.72 -25.72 -15.51
N GLU A 43 -58.05 -26.12 -14.27
CA GLU A 43 -57.91 -25.23 -13.11
C GLU A 43 -56.43 -24.90 -12.78
N GLN A 44 -55.49 -25.81 -13.06
CA GLN A 44 -54.05 -25.56 -12.83
C GLN A 44 -53.43 -24.64 -13.88
N ASP A 45 -53.82 -24.78 -15.16
CA ASP A 45 -53.39 -23.83 -16.20
C ASP A 45 -53.98 -22.42 -15.96
N TYR A 46 -55.20 -22.33 -15.41
CA TYR A 46 -55.84 -21.06 -15.05
C TYR A 46 -55.11 -20.27 -13.95
N GLU A 47 -54.41 -20.92 -13.02
CA GLU A 47 -53.61 -20.22 -11.99
C GLU A 47 -52.23 -19.75 -12.49
N LEU A 48 -51.69 -20.35 -13.56
CA LEU A 48 -50.36 -20.04 -14.09
C LEU A 48 -50.34 -18.86 -15.08
N VAL A 49 -51.50 -18.45 -15.60
CA VAL A 49 -51.60 -17.32 -16.55
C VAL A 49 -51.60 -15.96 -15.81
N PRO A 50 -50.72 -15.01 -16.18
CA PRO A 50 -50.73 -13.67 -15.58
C PRO A 50 -52.02 -12.92 -15.91
N ARG A 51 -52.82 -12.63 -14.88
CA ARG A 51 -54.15 -12.01 -15.01
C ARG A 51 -54.06 -10.60 -15.59
N ASN A 52 -54.41 -10.46 -16.87
CA ASN A 52 -54.39 -9.19 -17.58
C ASN A 52 -55.65 -8.38 -17.23
N LEU A 53 -55.60 -7.68 -16.09
CA LEU A 53 -56.73 -6.93 -15.55
C LEU A 53 -57.03 -5.69 -16.42
N LYS A 54 -58.03 -5.78 -17.30
CA LYS A 54 -58.63 -4.58 -17.91
C LYS A 54 -59.39 -3.81 -16.83
N SER A 55 -58.71 -2.84 -16.23
CA SER A 55 -59.35 -1.84 -15.36
C SER A 55 -60.19 -0.89 -16.21
N GLU A 56 -61.45 -1.26 -16.45
CA GLU A 56 -62.46 -0.25 -16.80
C GLU A 56 -62.59 0.69 -15.60
N ASN A 57 -62.32 1.98 -15.78
CA ASN A 57 -62.39 2.99 -14.72
C ASN A 57 -63.86 3.28 -14.36
N LYS A 58 -64.49 2.35 -13.64
CA LYS A 58 -65.88 2.39 -13.19
C LYS A 58 -65.93 2.36 -11.66
N VAL A 59 -66.40 3.44 -11.06
CA VAL A 59 -66.53 3.56 -9.60
C VAL A 59 -67.96 3.19 -9.19
N GLU A 60 -68.12 2.24 -8.27
CA GLU A 60 -69.44 1.89 -7.72
C GLU A 60 -69.99 3.03 -6.85
N GLY A 61 -71.16 3.57 -7.22
CA GLY A 61 -71.87 4.55 -6.42
C GLY A 61 -72.70 3.91 -5.30
N LEU A 62 -72.94 4.66 -4.22
CA LEU A 62 -73.87 4.26 -3.16
C LEU A 62 -75.26 3.90 -3.76
N PRO A 63 -75.89 2.77 -3.39
CA PRO A 63 -77.14 2.33 -4.01
C PRO A 63 -78.29 3.33 -3.80
N ILE A 64 -78.97 3.69 -4.89
CA ILE A 64 -80.09 4.63 -4.86
C ILE A 64 -81.40 3.86 -4.99
N LYS A 65 -82.38 4.19 -4.13
CA LYS A 65 -83.72 3.64 -4.17
C LYS A 65 -84.61 4.52 -5.06
N LYS A 66 -85.04 3.99 -6.20
CA LYS A 66 -86.11 4.56 -7.03
C LYS A 66 -87.25 3.55 -7.10
N ASP A 67 -88.48 4.04 -6.97
CA ASP A 67 -89.71 3.27 -7.19
C ASP A 67 -89.74 1.93 -6.42
N GLY A 68 -89.44 2.02 -5.11
CA GLY A 68 -89.46 0.89 -4.17
C GLY A 68 -88.24 -0.04 -4.21
N VAL A 69 -87.59 -0.18 -5.37
CA VAL A 69 -86.48 -1.14 -5.58
C VAL A 69 -85.11 -0.45 -5.47
N VAL A 70 -84.15 -1.12 -4.85
CA VAL A 70 -82.75 -0.64 -4.78
C VAL A 70 -82.01 -1.07 -6.04
N LYS A 71 -81.46 -0.10 -6.79
CA LYS A 71 -80.59 -0.37 -7.94
C LYS A 71 -79.18 0.12 -7.66
N ARG A 72 -78.17 -0.69 -8.01
CA ARG A 72 -76.77 -0.27 -8.03
C ARG A 72 -76.53 0.60 -9.27
N VAL A 73 -75.62 1.57 -9.16
CA VAL A 73 -75.29 2.52 -10.23
C VAL A 73 -73.78 2.55 -10.41
N LEU A 74 -73.34 2.25 -11.63
CA LEU A 74 -71.95 2.41 -12.06
C LEU A 74 -71.78 3.79 -12.70
N ARG A 75 -70.58 4.36 -12.59
CA ARG A 75 -70.18 5.59 -13.27
C ARG A 75 -68.81 5.42 -13.92
N ASP A 76 -68.76 5.73 -15.20
CA ASP A 76 -67.57 5.64 -16.04
C ASP A 76 -66.75 6.95 -15.92
N VAL A 77 -65.43 6.83 -15.76
CA VAL A 77 -64.52 7.98 -15.74
C VAL A 77 -64.12 8.32 -17.18
N ILE A 78 -64.35 9.57 -17.57
CA ILE A 78 -63.91 10.12 -18.87
C ILE A 78 -62.56 10.80 -18.67
N GLU A 79 -61.51 10.19 -19.22
CA GLU A 79 -60.23 10.87 -19.41
C GLU A 79 -60.29 11.71 -20.71
N LYS A 80 -59.81 12.96 -20.65
CA LYS A 80 -59.55 13.79 -21.82
C LYS A 80 -58.08 14.16 -21.84
N GLU A 81 -57.33 13.61 -22.79
CA GLU A 81 -56.10 14.24 -23.25
C GLU A 81 -56.44 15.49 -24.07
N SER A 82 -55.57 16.50 -24.02
CA SER A 82 -55.63 17.70 -24.86
C SER A 82 -54.41 17.76 -25.77
N LYS A 83 -54.60 17.67 -27.08
CA LYS A 83 -53.60 17.96 -28.11
C LYS A 83 -54.27 18.67 -29.28
N GLU A 84 -53.80 19.88 -29.55
CA GLU A 84 -54.10 20.76 -30.68
C GLU A 84 -52.70 21.26 -31.16
N ASP A 85 -52.41 21.52 -32.44
CA ASP A 85 -53.28 21.57 -33.62
C ASP A 85 -52.49 21.26 -34.92
N SER A 86 -53.17 21.18 -36.08
CA SER A 86 -52.51 21.03 -37.39
C SER A 86 -53.30 21.64 -38.58
N GLU A 87 -52.73 22.68 -39.22
CA GLU A 87 -53.08 23.27 -40.55
C GLU A 87 -54.52 23.87 -40.68
N SER A 88 -54.83 25.00 -41.37
CA SER A 88 -54.14 26.08 -42.14
C SER A 88 -55.13 27.30 -42.22
N GLU A 89 -54.96 28.46 -42.89
CA GLU A 89 -54.00 29.00 -43.87
C GLU A 89 -53.98 30.56 -43.84
N ASN A 90 -52.97 31.18 -44.49
CA ASN A 90 -52.82 32.58 -44.97
C ASN A 90 -53.81 33.71 -44.60
N LYS A 91 -53.25 34.83 -44.07
CA LYS A 91 -53.22 36.15 -44.77
C LYS A 91 -52.20 37.14 -44.18
N GLU A 92 -51.94 38.22 -44.91
CA GLU A 92 -50.83 39.18 -44.72
C GLU A 92 -51.09 40.25 -43.63
N SER A 93 -50.07 40.56 -42.81
CA SER A 93 -49.54 41.94 -42.61
C SER A 93 -48.50 42.03 -41.47
N ASP A 94 -47.35 42.65 -41.74
CA ASP A 94 -46.42 43.22 -40.74
C ASP A 94 -46.84 44.71 -40.47
N PRO A 95 -46.47 45.43 -39.38
CA PRO A 95 -45.47 45.07 -38.36
C PRO A 95 -45.80 45.38 -36.87
N LYS A 96 -44.92 44.88 -35.98
CA LYS A 96 -44.65 45.33 -34.59
C LYS A 96 -45.81 45.40 -33.57
N SER A 97 -45.77 44.49 -32.60
CA SER A 97 -46.06 44.79 -31.18
C SER A 97 -45.28 43.85 -30.25
N GLU A 98 -45.17 44.19 -28.97
CA GLU A 98 -44.43 43.42 -27.97
C GLU A 98 -45.22 42.20 -27.49
N GLY A 99 -44.53 41.10 -27.12
CA GLY A 99 -45.15 39.83 -26.74
C GLY A 99 -44.19 38.92 -25.98
N THR A 100 -44.34 38.91 -24.65
CA THR A 100 -43.53 38.25 -23.62
C THR A 100 -43.16 36.78 -23.91
N LYS A 101 -41.92 36.39 -23.59
CA LYS A 101 -41.54 34.99 -23.36
C LYS A 101 -41.51 34.71 -21.85
N GLU A 102 -42.35 33.82 -21.37
CA GLU A 102 -42.32 33.30 -20.01
C GLU A 102 -41.85 31.84 -20.01
N ASP A 103 -40.53 31.62 -19.93
CA ASP A 103 -39.92 30.41 -19.32
C ASP A 103 -38.38 30.54 -19.09
N ASP A 104 -37.87 31.77 -18.96
CA ASP A 104 -36.43 32.08 -19.00
C ASP A 104 -36.02 33.10 -17.91
N THR A 105 -36.82 33.13 -16.82
CA THR A 105 -36.89 34.20 -15.80
C THR A 105 -36.38 33.78 -14.42
N GLU A 106 -36.68 32.58 -13.92
CA GLU A 106 -36.20 32.15 -12.58
C GLU A 106 -34.66 32.02 -12.51
N ALA A 107 -34.00 31.72 -13.62
CA ALA A 107 -32.54 31.59 -13.68
C ALA A 107 -31.78 32.93 -13.74
N LYS A 108 -32.48 34.06 -13.86
CA LYS A 108 -31.87 35.41 -13.99
C LYS A 108 -32.17 36.31 -12.80
N THR A 109 -33.31 36.14 -12.13
CA THR A 109 -33.72 37.00 -11.01
C THR A 109 -32.81 36.92 -9.77
N GLU A 110 -32.14 35.79 -9.52
CA GLU A 110 -31.20 35.67 -8.38
C GLU A 110 -29.82 36.32 -8.65
N GLN A 111 -29.47 36.64 -9.91
CA GLN A 111 -28.10 37.11 -10.24
C GLN A 111 -27.89 38.61 -10.00
N ASP A 112 -28.93 39.44 -10.10
CA ASP A 112 -28.81 40.89 -10.00
C ASP A 112 -28.78 41.42 -8.55
N GLU A 113 -29.43 40.76 -7.58
CA GLU A 113 -29.35 41.19 -6.17
C GLU A 113 -27.94 41.03 -5.58
N ASP A 114 -27.22 39.99 -6.00
CA ASP A 114 -25.83 39.75 -5.56
C ASP A 114 -24.80 40.64 -6.28
N ALA A 115 -25.19 41.59 -7.14
CA ALA A 115 -24.24 42.56 -7.71
C ALA A 115 -23.61 43.44 -6.61
N ASN A 116 -24.42 43.99 -5.72
CA ASN A 116 -24.04 45.10 -4.82
C ASN A 116 -23.46 44.71 -3.44
N LEU A 117 -23.45 43.43 -3.06
CA LEU A 117 -22.95 43.03 -1.73
C LEU A 117 -21.42 43.10 -1.61
N SER A 118 -20.93 43.25 -0.38
CA SER A 118 -19.51 43.18 -0.05
C SER A 118 -18.94 41.78 -0.38
N PRO A 119 -17.68 41.66 -0.85
CA PRO A 119 -17.03 40.36 -1.05
C PRO A 119 -17.01 39.47 0.21
N GLN A 120 -17.09 40.06 1.41
CA GLN A 120 -17.20 39.31 2.67
C GLN A 120 -18.61 38.75 2.89
N GLU A 121 -19.66 39.50 2.56
CA GLU A 121 -21.06 39.10 2.71
C GLU A 121 -21.42 37.99 1.71
N LYS A 122 -20.94 38.10 0.46
CA LYS A 122 -21.05 37.02 -0.55
C LYS A 122 -20.43 35.72 -0.04
N LEU A 123 -19.26 35.79 0.60
CA LEU A 123 -18.58 34.64 1.19
C LEU A 123 -19.31 34.05 2.41
N VAL A 124 -20.14 34.84 3.10
CA VAL A 124 -21.07 34.34 4.15
C VAL A 124 -22.28 33.65 3.51
N LYS A 125 -22.98 34.29 2.56
CA LYS A 125 -24.09 33.67 1.80
C LYS A 125 -23.70 32.32 1.20
N ILE A 126 -22.52 32.24 0.55
CA ILE A 126 -22.00 31.01 -0.05
C ILE A 126 -21.77 29.91 1.00
N LYS A 127 -21.30 30.25 2.21
CA LYS A 127 -21.15 29.27 3.31
C LYS A 127 -22.50 28.80 3.82
N GLU A 128 -23.48 29.69 3.93
CA GLU A 128 -24.85 29.36 4.37
C GLU A 128 -25.51 28.43 3.35
N GLN A 129 -25.46 28.74 2.05
CA GLN A 129 -25.93 27.87 0.96
C GLN A 129 -25.26 26.49 0.98
N ILE A 130 -23.94 26.43 1.17
CA ILE A 130 -23.19 25.16 1.25
C ILE A 130 -23.57 24.38 2.51
N ALA A 131 -23.79 25.04 3.65
CA ALA A 131 -24.24 24.41 4.88
C ALA A 131 -25.66 23.86 4.74
N ASP A 132 -26.58 24.60 4.13
CA ASP A 132 -27.96 24.19 3.85
C ASP A 132 -28.06 22.99 2.91
N TYR A 133 -27.19 22.90 1.91
CA TYR A 133 -27.11 21.72 1.04
C TYR A 133 -26.45 20.52 1.72
N ALA A 134 -25.54 20.75 2.67
CA ALA A 134 -24.89 19.68 3.43
C ALA A 134 -25.80 19.13 4.55
N SER A 135 -26.57 19.97 5.26
CA SER A 135 -27.48 19.55 6.34
C SER A 135 -28.61 18.67 5.80
N ARG A 136 -29.39 19.16 4.83
CA ARG A 136 -30.51 18.44 4.20
C ARG A 136 -30.10 17.08 3.62
N LEU A 137 -28.87 17.00 3.12
CA LEU A 137 -28.30 15.78 2.55
C LEU A 137 -27.78 14.80 3.61
N ILE A 138 -27.41 15.28 4.81
CA ILE A 138 -27.07 14.43 5.97
C ILE A 138 -28.34 13.96 6.71
N GLU A 139 -29.40 14.75 6.68
CA GLU A 139 -30.72 14.42 7.25
C GLU A 139 -31.47 13.36 6.42
N ASP A 140 -31.83 13.68 5.17
CA ASP A 140 -32.58 12.80 4.26
C ASP A 140 -31.84 12.65 2.91
N PRO A 141 -30.87 11.72 2.81
CA PRO A 141 -29.99 11.62 1.64
C PRO A 141 -30.68 11.11 0.36
N GLU A 142 -31.74 10.29 0.49
CA GLU A 142 -32.38 9.64 -0.65
C GLU A 142 -33.27 10.59 -1.49
N GLU A 143 -33.90 11.58 -0.88
CA GLU A 143 -34.69 12.61 -1.59
C GLU A 143 -33.80 13.79 -2.04
N ASN A 144 -32.77 14.15 -1.25
CA ASN A 144 -31.97 15.36 -1.47
C ASN A 144 -30.77 15.20 -2.43
N ILE A 145 -30.73 14.16 -3.27
CA ILE A 145 -29.65 13.88 -4.25
C ILE A 145 -29.35 15.10 -5.17
N SER A 146 -30.35 15.93 -5.44
CA SER A 146 -30.19 17.17 -6.21
C SER A 146 -29.24 18.16 -5.52
N CYS A 147 -29.20 18.22 -4.20
CA CYS A 147 -28.29 19.07 -3.42
C CYS A 147 -26.83 18.62 -3.55
N LEU A 148 -26.56 17.30 -3.57
CA LEU A 148 -25.21 16.78 -3.86
C LEU A 148 -24.74 17.22 -5.26
N THR A 149 -25.64 17.18 -6.23
CA THR A 149 -25.36 17.61 -7.62
C THR A 149 -25.13 19.12 -7.71
N LYS A 150 -25.88 19.94 -6.94
CA LYS A 150 -25.65 21.40 -6.81
C LYS A 150 -24.31 21.71 -6.14
N LEU A 151 -23.96 21.04 -5.04
CA LEU A 151 -22.64 21.18 -4.39
C LEU A 151 -21.47 20.81 -5.32
N ARG A 152 -21.61 19.74 -6.12
CA ARG A 152 -20.61 19.37 -7.13
C ARG A 152 -20.49 20.41 -8.26
N ARG A 153 -21.58 21.07 -8.67
CA ARG A 153 -21.52 22.22 -9.61
C ARG A 153 -20.87 23.45 -8.99
N LEU A 154 -21.11 23.72 -7.70
CA LEU A 154 -20.40 24.79 -6.96
C LEU A 154 -18.89 24.52 -6.85
N ALA A 155 -18.46 23.25 -6.77
CA ALA A 155 -17.03 22.90 -6.84
C ALA A 155 -16.40 23.16 -8.23
N GLU A 156 -17.21 23.15 -9.30
CA GLU A 156 -16.82 23.38 -10.69
C GLU A 156 -16.86 24.86 -11.12
N SER A 157 -17.26 25.79 -10.25
CA SER A 157 -17.33 27.23 -10.58
C SER A 157 -15.96 27.89 -10.74
N ASP A 158 -15.90 28.94 -11.55
CA ASP A 158 -14.68 29.75 -11.77
C ASP A 158 -14.30 30.62 -10.56
N ASP A 159 -15.24 30.89 -9.64
CA ASP A 159 -14.92 31.58 -8.39
C ASP A 159 -14.13 30.66 -7.44
N PHE A 160 -12.92 31.13 -7.11
CA PHE A 160 -12.02 30.48 -6.19
C PHE A 160 -12.62 30.21 -4.80
N ALA A 161 -13.45 31.13 -4.27
CA ALA A 161 -13.97 31.02 -2.92
C ALA A 161 -15.04 29.92 -2.80
N SER A 162 -16.08 29.96 -3.64
CA SER A 162 -17.12 28.93 -3.72
C SER A 162 -16.54 27.57 -4.10
N SER A 163 -15.67 27.48 -5.12
CA SER A 163 -15.02 26.24 -5.52
C SER A 163 -14.21 25.62 -4.36
N GLN A 164 -13.36 26.40 -3.68
CA GLN A 164 -12.55 25.89 -2.57
C GLN A 164 -13.42 25.41 -1.39
N LEU A 165 -14.48 26.15 -1.04
CA LEU A 165 -15.38 25.79 0.06
C LEU A 165 -16.20 24.55 -0.27
N ALA A 166 -16.76 24.45 -1.48
CA ALA A 166 -17.54 23.30 -1.92
C ALA A 166 -16.70 22.01 -1.99
N ILE A 167 -15.46 22.09 -2.50
CA ILE A 167 -14.52 20.95 -2.51
C ILE A 167 -14.28 20.40 -1.10
N LEU A 168 -14.09 21.30 -0.11
CA LEU A 168 -13.85 20.90 1.28
C LEU A 168 -15.13 20.41 1.98
N ALA A 169 -16.30 21.01 1.71
CA ALA A 169 -17.58 20.58 2.28
C ALA A 169 -18.04 19.21 1.77
N LEU A 170 -17.68 18.84 0.53
CA LEU A 170 -17.97 17.51 -0.03
C LEU A 170 -17.20 16.38 0.69
N VAL A 171 -16.06 16.65 1.32
CA VAL A 171 -15.26 15.61 2.03
C VAL A 171 -16.02 14.98 3.21
N PRO A 172 -16.52 15.71 4.22
CA PRO A 172 -17.30 15.12 5.31
C PRO A 172 -18.63 14.53 4.83
N VAL A 173 -19.26 15.13 3.81
CA VAL A 173 -20.49 14.61 3.17
C VAL A 173 -20.27 13.23 2.57
N PHE A 174 -19.21 13.03 1.77
CA PHE A 174 -18.92 11.69 1.25
C PHE A 174 -18.49 10.70 2.34
N LYS A 175 -17.92 11.15 3.47
CA LYS A 175 -17.60 10.29 4.62
C LYS A 175 -18.82 9.81 5.41
N SER A 176 -19.90 10.61 5.48
CA SER A 176 -21.14 10.19 6.17
C SER A 176 -22.05 9.35 5.29
N LEU A 177 -22.09 9.63 3.98
CA LEU A 177 -23.00 8.98 3.03
C LEU A 177 -22.49 7.67 2.43
N ALA A 178 -21.18 7.55 2.19
CA ALA A 178 -20.66 6.44 1.39
C ALA A 178 -20.48 5.16 2.22
N PRO A 179 -21.02 4.01 1.77
CA PRO A 179 -20.77 2.73 2.43
C PRO A 179 -19.30 2.29 2.31
N ALA A 180 -18.86 1.46 3.25
CA ALA A 180 -17.54 0.82 3.22
C ALA A 180 -17.43 -0.35 2.21
N TYR A 181 -18.41 -0.52 1.32
CA TYR A 181 -18.46 -1.54 0.28
C TYR A 181 -18.69 -0.91 -1.09
N LYS A 182 -18.42 -1.65 -2.17
CA LYS A 182 -18.57 -1.17 -3.55
C LYS A 182 -20.02 -1.33 -4.02
N ILE A 183 -20.62 -0.25 -4.50
CA ILE A 183 -21.94 -0.26 -5.14
C ILE A 183 -21.76 -0.83 -6.57
N ARG A 184 -22.50 -1.91 -6.88
CA ARG A 184 -22.47 -2.56 -8.20
C ARG A 184 -23.33 -1.76 -9.20
N PRO A 185 -22.86 -1.49 -10.44
CA PRO A 185 -23.71 -0.92 -11.47
C PRO A 185 -24.80 -1.92 -11.90
N LEU A 186 -26.05 -1.45 -11.93
CA LEU A 186 -27.21 -2.22 -12.39
C LEU A 186 -27.09 -2.57 -13.89
N THR A 187 -27.34 -3.84 -14.21
CA THR A 187 -27.38 -4.38 -15.57
C THR A 187 -28.57 -3.85 -16.36
N GLU A 188 -28.52 -3.96 -17.68
CA GLU A 188 -29.64 -3.53 -18.54
C GLU A 188 -30.94 -4.29 -18.27
N THR A 189 -30.88 -5.54 -17.83
CA THR A 189 -32.05 -6.34 -17.44
C THR A 189 -32.65 -5.81 -16.14
N GLU A 190 -31.83 -5.59 -15.11
CA GLU A 190 -32.27 -5.03 -13.82
C GLU A 190 -32.82 -3.60 -13.97
N LYS A 191 -32.31 -2.82 -14.93
CA LYS A 191 -32.80 -1.46 -15.27
C LYS A 191 -34.15 -1.44 -16.00
N LYS A 192 -34.50 -2.51 -16.74
CA LYS A 192 -35.77 -2.64 -17.48
C LYS A 192 -36.88 -3.28 -16.63
N GLU A 193 -36.52 -3.86 -15.49
CA GLU A 193 -37.43 -4.44 -14.50
C GLU A 193 -38.26 -3.37 -13.76
N ARG A 194 -39.57 -3.59 -13.63
CA ARG A 194 -40.48 -2.72 -12.87
C ARG A 194 -40.40 -3.02 -11.37
N VAL A 195 -39.60 -2.23 -10.65
CA VAL A 195 -39.49 -2.30 -9.17
C VAL A 195 -40.45 -1.35 -8.44
N GLY A 196 -40.74 -1.67 -7.18
CA GLY A 196 -41.54 -0.82 -6.29
C GLY A 196 -40.86 0.51 -5.94
N LYS A 197 -41.65 1.50 -5.50
CA LYS A 197 -41.22 2.90 -5.32
C LYS A 197 -39.96 3.06 -4.46
N ASP A 198 -39.88 2.38 -3.33
CA ASP A 198 -38.75 2.53 -2.40
C ASP A 198 -37.46 1.91 -2.96
N ILE A 199 -37.57 0.81 -3.72
CA ILE A 199 -36.44 0.22 -4.45
C ILE A 199 -36.01 1.14 -5.60
N ALA A 200 -36.95 1.80 -6.28
CA ALA A 200 -36.64 2.78 -7.32
C ALA A 200 -35.92 4.02 -6.74
N ARG A 201 -36.36 4.53 -5.57
CA ARG A 201 -35.69 5.60 -4.82
C ARG A 201 -34.26 5.20 -4.46
N LEU A 202 -34.06 4.07 -3.79
CA LEU A 202 -32.73 3.58 -3.39
C LEU A 202 -31.80 3.35 -4.59
N ARG A 203 -32.29 2.71 -5.68
CA ARG A 203 -31.52 2.55 -6.93
C ARG A 203 -31.16 3.91 -7.56
N GLY A 204 -31.99 4.94 -7.39
CA GLY A 204 -31.73 6.32 -7.81
C GLY A 204 -30.65 7.00 -6.96
N PHE A 205 -30.73 6.85 -5.63
CA PHE A 205 -29.73 7.33 -4.67
C PHE A 205 -28.36 6.71 -4.93
N GLU A 206 -28.26 5.37 -5.02
CA GLU A 206 -27.01 4.67 -5.28
C GLU A 206 -26.34 5.11 -6.59
N GLN A 207 -27.11 5.24 -7.68
CA GLN A 207 -26.59 5.74 -8.95
C GLN A 207 -26.16 7.21 -8.86
N GLY A 208 -26.97 8.08 -8.24
CA GLY A 208 -26.66 9.50 -8.07
C GLY A 208 -25.43 9.76 -7.19
N LEU A 209 -25.24 8.95 -6.14
CA LEU A 209 -24.06 8.99 -5.27
C LEU A 209 -22.80 8.59 -6.04
N VAL A 210 -22.83 7.45 -6.75
CA VAL A 210 -21.68 6.93 -7.50
C VAL A 210 -21.28 7.87 -8.65
N LEU A 211 -22.24 8.43 -9.39
CA LEU A 211 -21.97 9.36 -10.48
C LEU A 211 -21.39 10.70 -9.99
N ASN A 212 -21.96 11.28 -8.92
CA ASN A 212 -21.40 12.51 -8.35
C ASN A 212 -20.01 12.27 -7.72
N TYR A 213 -19.77 11.10 -7.12
CA TYR A 213 -18.45 10.75 -6.58
C TYR A 213 -17.40 10.52 -7.68
N GLN A 214 -17.76 9.87 -8.79
CA GLN A 214 -16.88 9.74 -9.96
C GLN A 214 -16.44 11.13 -10.45
N HIS A 215 -17.39 12.02 -10.75
CA HIS A 215 -17.07 13.35 -11.26
C HIS A 215 -16.31 14.22 -10.25
N TYR A 216 -16.55 14.04 -8.95
CA TYR A 216 -15.75 14.68 -7.91
C TYR A 216 -14.29 14.19 -7.92
N ILE A 217 -14.03 12.88 -8.07
CA ILE A 217 -12.67 12.35 -8.28
C ILE A 217 -12.06 12.87 -9.59
N GLU A 218 -12.82 12.95 -10.68
CA GLU A 218 -12.36 13.54 -11.95
C GLU A 218 -11.95 15.02 -11.76
N LEU A 219 -12.73 15.80 -11.01
CA LEU A 219 -12.42 17.18 -10.64
C LEU A 219 -11.16 17.29 -9.78
N LEU A 220 -11.06 16.52 -8.70
CA LEU A 220 -9.86 16.48 -7.87
C LEU A 220 -8.62 16.08 -8.70
N THR A 221 -8.77 15.14 -9.62
CA THR A 221 -7.72 14.67 -10.54
C THR A 221 -7.34 15.71 -11.61
N LYS A 222 -8.25 16.60 -12.00
CA LYS A 222 -7.95 17.76 -12.87
C LYS A 222 -7.18 18.82 -12.08
N LEU A 223 -7.71 19.26 -10.93
CA LEU A 223 -7.13 20.33 -10.10
C LEU A 223 -5.76 19.95 -9.53
N ALA A 224 -5.58 18.73 -9.00
CA ALA A 224 -4.34 18.29 -8.39
C ALA A 224 -3.13 18.23 -9.36
N ARG A 225 -3.35 18.28 -10.68
CA ARG A 225 -2.26 18.41 -11.68
C ARG A 225 -1.54 19.77 -11.56
N VAL A 226 -2.17 20.78 -10.98
CA VAL A 226 -1.60 22.12 -10.81
C VAL A 226 -0.76 22.19 -9.54
N SER A 227 0.55 22.39 -9.68
CA SER A 227 1.53 22.57 -8.59
C SER A 227 2.28 23.89 -8.76
N ALA A 228 2.88 24.41 -7.69
CA ALA A 228 3.81 25.54 -7.76
C ALA A 228 4.95 25.29 -8.76
N SER A 229 5.46 24.05 -8.83
CA SER A 229 6.48 23.65 -9.82
C SER A 229 5.97 23.71 -11.27
N ALA A 230 4.69 23.41 -11.51
CA ALA A 230 4.08 23.56 -12.83
C ALA A 230 3.87 25.04 -13.19
N SER A 231 3.50 25.88 -12.22
CA SER A 231 3.37 27.34 -12.39
C SER A 231 4.69 27.99 -12.78
N LYS A 232 5.82 27.57 -12.19
CA LYS A 232 7.17 28.01 -12.58
C LYS A 232 7.53 27.62 -14.03
N SER A 233 6.93 26.56 -14.57
CA SER A 233 7.14 26.08 -15.95
C SER A 233 6.17 26.70 -16.98
N SER A 234 5.06 27.32 -16.54
CA SER A 234 4.02 27.83 -17.44
C SER A 234 3.39 29.14 -16.95
N LYS A 235 3.63 30.23 -17.70
CA LYS A 235 3.09 31.58 -17.46
C LYS A 235 1.55 31.70 -17.47
N LYS A 236 0.82 30.61 -17.71
CA LYS A 236 -0.66 30.58 -17.76
C LYS A 236 -1.34 30.15 -16.45
N ILE A 237 -0.59 29.76 -15.42
CA ILE A 237 -1.14 29.23 -14.17
C ILE A 237 -1.21 30.32 -13.09
N THR A 238 -2.42 30.58 -12.59
CA THR A 238 -2.68 31.59 -11.54
C THR A 238 -2.40 31.03 -10.15
N ALA A 239 -1.91 31.85 -9.22
CA ALA A 239 -1.67 31.43 -7.82
C ALA A 239 -2.93 30.88 -7.10
N SER A 240 -4.12 31.31 -7.51
CA SER A 240 -5.42 30.74 -7.12
C SER A 240 -5.54 29.25 -7.49
N GLN A 241 -5.21 28.88 -8.73
CA GLN A 241 -5.28 27.51 -9.23
C GLN A 241 -4.27 26.58 -8.52
N VAL A 242 -3.10 27.12 -8.13
CA VAL A 242 -2.14 26.38 -7.29
C VAL A 242 -2.75 26.06 -5.91
N LYS A 243 -3.44 27.01 -5.29
CA LYS A 243 -4.17 26.77 -4.02
C LYS A 243 -5.32 25.76 -4.19
N GLN A 244 -6.08 25.81 -5.29
CA GLN A 244 -7.06 24.77 -5.61
C GLN A 244 -6.42 23.38 -5.73
N GLY A 245 -5.28 23.27 -6.44
CA GLY A 245 -4.54 22.00 -6.55
C GLY A 245 -4.00 21.47 -5.22
N GLN A 246 -3.55 22.35 -4.32
CA GLN A 246 -3.19 22.01 -2.94
C GLN A 246 -4.39 21.51 -2.13
N VAL A 247 -5.52 22.22 -2.19
CA VAL A 247 -6.75 21.85 -1.47
C VAL A 247 -7.34 20.53 -2.00
N ALA A 248 -7.40 20.34 -3.31
CA ALA A 248 -7.83 19.10 -3.93
C ALA A 248 -6.93 17.90 -3.53
N THR A 249 -5.62 18.12 -3.40
CA THR A 249 -4.70 17.08 -2.91
C THR A 249 -4.93 16.77 -1.43
N LYS A 250 -5.18 17.78 -0.58
CA LYS A 250 -5.53 17.57 0.85
C LYS A 250 -6.83 16.79 0.99
N ALA A 251 -7.87 17.17 0.24
CA ALA A 251 -9.13 16.44 0.18
C ALA A 251 -8.90 14.98 -0.25
N ALA A 252 -8.17 14.73 -1.35
CA ALA A 252 -7.85 13.37 -1.78
C ALA A 252 -7.13 12.53 -0.71
N CYS A 253 -6.15 13.11 0.00
CA CYS A 253 -5.48 12.45 1.13
C CYS A 253 -6.46 12.13 2.28
N GLU A 254 -7.39 13.04 2.58
CA GLU A 254 -8.36 12.87 3.67
C GLU A 254 -9.46 11.84 3.34
N LEU A 255 -9.81 11.71 2.05
CA LEU A 255 -10.70 10.68 1.51
C LEU A 255 -10.00 9.31 1.47
N CYS A 256 -8.70 9.26 1.17
CA CYS A 256 -7.89 8.04 1.26
C CYS A 256 -7.87 7.46 2.68
N LEU A 257 -7.81 8.31 3.72
CA LEU A 257 -7.76 7.86 5.11
C LEU A 257 -9.09 7.32 5.65
N SER A 258 -10.23 7.61 5.02
CA SER A 258 -11.55 7.14 5.49
C SER A 258 -11.94 5.76 4.93
N SER A 259 -13.17 5.34 5.20
CA SER A 259 -13.84 4.16 4.61
C SER A 259 -13.85 4.16 3.08
N LEU A 260 -13.79 5.35 2.45
CA LEU A 260 -13.86 5.54 1.01
C LEU A 260 -12.75 4.82 0.23
N ARG A 261 -11.63 4.45 0.88
CA ARG A 261 -10.59 3.58 0.30
C ARG A 261 -11.11 2.23 -0.24
N HIS A 262 -12.25 1.75 0.28
CA HIS A 262 -12.89 0.51 -0.15
C HIS A 262 -14.00 0.73 -1.20
N PHE A 263 -14.47 1.97 -1.37
CA PHE A 263 -15.59 2.35 -2.24
C PHE A 263 -15.22 2.30 -3.74
N ASN A 264 -16.14 2.71 -4.60
CA ASN A 264 -15.96 2.80 -6.04
C ASN A 264 -14.82 3.79 -6.39
N PHE A 265 -14.19 3.63 -7.57
CA PHE A 265 -13.13 4.51 -8.09
C PHE A 265 -11.85 4.66 -7.23
N ARG A 266 -11.62 3.79 -6.23
CA ARG A 266 -10.42 3.80 -5.36
C ARG A 266 -9.08 3.96 -6.10
N ALA A 267 -8.94 3.35 -7.27
CA ALA A 267 -7.70 3.38 -8.04
C ALA A 267 -7.41 4.79 -8.59
N GLU A 268 -8.45 5.51 -9.02
CA GLU A 268 -8.33 6.90 -9.47
C GLU A 268 -8.02 7.82 -8.29
N LEU A 269 -8.71 7.62 -7.15
CA LEU A 269 -8.43 8.31 -5.89
C LEU A 269 -6.95 8.16 -5.48
N PHE A 270 -6.39 6.94 -5.49
CA PHE A 270 -4.98 6.70 -5.19
C PHE A 270 -4.03 7.33 -6.24
N THR A 271 -4.42 7.45 -7.52
CA THR A 271 -3.57 8.14 -8.50
C THR A 271 -3.34 9.62 -8.18
N ILE A 272 -4.21 10.27 -7.39
CA ILE A 272 -4.10 11.70 -7.05
C ILE A 272 -2.82 11.97 -6.22
N PRO A 273 -2.65 11.43 -4.99
CA PRO A 273 -1.42 11.62 -4.23
C PRO A 273 -0.20 11.05 -4.95
N ILE A 274 -0.30 9.87 -5.58
CA ILE A 274 0.83 9.23 -6.27
C ILE A 274 1.34 10.10 -7.45
N ARG A 275 0.47 10.82 -8.17
CA ARG A 275 0.89 11.74 -9.24
C ARG A 275 1.55 13.01 -8.72
N ARG A 276 1.20 13.48 -7.50
CA ARG A 276 1.86 14.61 -6.82
C ARG A 276 3.28 14.29 -6.39
N LEU A 277 3.57 13.02 -6.09
CA LEU A 277 4.91 12.55 -5.76
C LEU A 277 5.80 12.56 -7.02
N ASN A 278 6.79 13.45 -7.01
CA ASN A 278 7.77 13.72 -8.07
C ASN A 278 9.13 13.93 -7.39
N LYS A 279 10.00 14.80 -7.93
CA LYS A 279 11.09 15.40 -7.13
C LYS A 279 10.50 16.26 -6.00
N LYS A 280 11.21 16.33 -4.87
CA LYS A 280 10.85 17.11 -3.68
C LYS A 280 10.68 18.60 -4.02
N PRO A 281 9.52 19.22 -3.72
CA PRO A 281 9.29 20.63 -4.02
C PRO A 281 10.05 21.56 -3.08
N GLN A 282 10.46 22.71 -3.59
CA GLN A 282 11.16 23.76 -2.82
C GLN A 282 10.21 24.63 -2.00
N ASP A 283 8.97 24.80 -2.45
CA ASP A 283 7.99 25.70 -1.82
C ASP A 283 7.38 25.03 -0.58
N GLU A 284 7.49 25.67 0.60
CA GLU A 284 7.14 25.08 1.91
C GLU A 284 5.76 24.42 1.97
N THR A 285 4.76 25.03 1.32
CA THR A 285 3.37 24.53 1.32
C THR A 285 3.19 23.28 0.46
N ASP A 286 3.86 23.19 -0.69
CA ASP A 286 3.90 21.96 -1.50
C ASP A 286 4.81 20.90 -0.83
N LEU A 287 5.81 21.29 -0.03
CA LEU A 287 6.65 20.37 0.76
C LEU A 287 5.89 19.73 1.93
N GLN A 288 5.10 20.49 2.68
CA GLN A 288 4.19 19.94 3.69
C GLN A 288 3.15 18.99 3.06
N LEU A 289 2.63 19.36 1.89
CA LEU A 289 1.71 18.53 1.11
C LEU A 289 2.35 17.21 0.65
N PHE A 290 3.59 17.26 0.16
CA PHE A 290 4.37 16.10 -0.28
C PHE A 290 4.57 15.09 0.86
N PHE A 291 5.01 15.56 2.04
CA PHE A 291 5.12 14.68 3.22
C PHE A 291 3.76 14.19 3.75
N SER A 292 2.69 14.96 3.58
CA SER A 292 1.33 14.47 3.88
C SER A 292 0.91 13.33 2.95
N CYS A 293 1.21 13.42 1.66
CA CYS A 293 0.93 12.36 0.68
C CYS A 293 1.72 11.08 0.98
N ILE A 294 3.01 11.21 1.32
CA ILE A 294 3.86 10.08 1.76
C ILE A 294 3.24 9.41 2.99
N ARG A 295 2.87 10.18 4.02
CA ARG A 295 2.28 9.65 5.26
C ARG A 295 0.95 8.93 5.04
N THR A 296 0.09 9.41 4.12
CA THR A 296 -1.19 8.72 3.83
C THR A 296 -0.99 7.42 3.05
N LEU A 297 -0.02 7.35 2.13
CA LEU A 297 0.34 6.08 1.50
C LEU A 297 0.99 5.11 2.51
N GLU A 298 1.89 5.60 3.37
CA GLU A 298 2.48 4.80 4.44
C GLU A 298 1.43 4.20 5.39
N SER A 299 0.41 4.97 5.80
CA SER A 299 -0.64 4.46 6.68
C SER A 299 -1.54 3.46 5.96
N LEU A 300 -1.90 3.70 4.69
CA LEU A 300 -2.64 2.74 3.86
C LEU A 300 -1.93 1.38 3.75
N LEU A 301 -0.62 1.40 3.45
CA LEU A 301 0.19 0.17 3.30
C LEU A 301 0.49 -0.55 4.62
N LYS A 302 0.39 0.14 5.76
CA LYS A 302 0.50 -0.45 7.10
C LYS A 302 -0.82 -1.06 7.56
N GLU A 303 -1.94 -0.38 7.30
CA GLU A 303 -3.29 -0.77 7.71
C GLU A 303 -3.86 -1.94 6.88
N ASP A 304 -3.55 -2.03 5.58
CA ASP A 304 -3.98 -3.13 4.70
C ASP A 304 -3.09 -4.39 4.85
N LYS A 305 -2.86 -4.83 6.10
CA LYS A 305 -2.07 -6.04 6.40
C LYS A 305 -2.81 -7.32 5.97
N ASP A 306 -4.13 -7.36 6.16
CA ASP A 306 -4.89 -8.61 6.16
C ASP A 306 -5.61 -8.94 4.85
N HIS A 307 -5.95 -7.94 4.03
CA HIS A 307 -6.58 -8.17 2.71
C HIS A 307 -5.60 -7.97 1.55
N GLY A 308 -4.65 -7.03 1.65
CA GLY A 308 -3.62 -6.76 0.64
C GLY A 308 -4.11 -6.11 -0.66
N SER A 309 -5.43 -6.01 -0.85
CA SER A 309 -6.03 -5.52 -2.10
C SER A 309 -5.79 -4.03 -2.35
N ILE A 310 -5.54 -3.22 -1.31
CA ILE A 310 -5.21 -1.80 -1.43
C ILE A 310 -3.72 -1.64 -1.68
N SER A 311 -2.89 -2.41 -0.97
CA SER A 311 -1.44 -2.49 -1.13
C SER A 311 -1.05 -2.85 -2.56
N PHE A 312 -1.75 -3.82 -3.17
CA PHE A 312 -1.55 -4.18 -4.57
C PHE A 312 -1.89 -3.03 -5.54
N ASP A 313 -3.05 -2.38 -5.41
CA ASP A 313 -3.44 -1.26 -6.27
C ASP A 313 -2.45 -0.08 -6.14
N ILE A 314 -2.06 0.28 -4.93
CA ILE A 314 -1.08 1.36 -4.67
C ILE A 314 0.26 1.02 -5.30
N THR A 315 0.80 -0.18 -5.06
CA THR A 315 2.08 -0.64 -5.66
C THR A 315 2.00 -0.61 -7.19
N ARG A 316 0.89 -1.09 -7.77
CA ARG A 316 0.66 -1.09 -9.23
C ARG A 316 0.60 0.31 -9.83
N ILE A 317 -0.06 1.25 -9.17
CA ILE A 317 -0.13 2.65 -9.61
C ILE A 317 1.23 3.33 -9.44
N MET A 318 1.93 3.13 -8.32
CA MET A 318 3.27 3.69 -8.07
C MET A 318 4.30 3.18 -9.10
N CYS A 319 4.43 1.86 -9.27
CA CYS A 319 5.36 1.28 -10.23
C CYS A 319 5.11 1.79 -11.65
N LYS A 320 3.83 1.95 -12.07
CA LYS A 320 3.54 2.55 -13.36
C LYS A 320 3.91 4.05 -13.40
N VAL A 321 3.45 4.86 -12.45
CA VAL A 321 3.66 6.32 -12.46
C VAL A 321 5.15 6.70 -12.35
N ILE A 322 5.99 5.87 -11.75
CA ILE A 322 7.45 6.10 -11.68
C ILE A 322 8.15 5.72 -13.00
N LYS A 323 7.73 4.62 -13.66
CA LYS A 323 8.19 4.24 -15.00
C LYS A 323 7.76 5.26 -16.07
N ASP A 324 6.50 5.69 -16.05
CA ASP A 324 5.93 6.75 -16.91
C ASP A 324 6.69 8.10 -16.80
N LYS A 325 7.55 8.28 -15.79
CA LYS A 325 8.36 9.48 -15.51
C LYS A 325 9.88 9.25 -15.71
N ASN A 326 10.29 8.13 -16.29
CA ASN A 326 11.70 7.72 -16.44
C ASN A 326 12.50 7.84 -15.14
N PHE A 327 11.94 7.36 -14.02
CA PHE A 327 12.57 7.32 -12.69
C PHE A 327 12.95 8.69 -12.08
N ARG A 328 12.47 9.81 -12.62
CA ARG A 328 12.76 11.19 -12.15
C ARG A 328 11.99 11.56 -10.86
N VAL A 329 12.27 10.87 -9.76
CA VAL A 329 11.49 10.90 -8.51
C VAL A 329 12.42 11.00 -7.30
N ASP A 330 11.92 11.57 -6.19
CA ASP A 330 12.65 11.63 -4.92
C ASP A 330 12.73 10.27 -4.19
N GLU A 331 13.84 10.00 -3.50
CA GLU A 331 14.10 8.74 -2.79
C GLU A 331 12.98 8.39 -1.78
N ALA A 332 12.42 9.40 -1.10
CA ALA A 332 11.38 9.19 -0.10
C ALA A 332 10.11 8.54 -0.69
N VAL A 333 9.88 8.64 -2.00
CA VAL A 333 8.74 8.02 -2.70
C VAL A 333 8.93 6.52 -2.89
N VAL A 334 10.17 6.06 -3.16
CA VAL A 334 10.48 4.62 -3.24
C VAL A 334 10.46 4.00 -1.84
N ASN A 335 10.92 4.75 -0.83
CA ASN A 335 10.90 4.33 0.56
C ASN A 335 9.49 4.10 1.15
N VAL A 336 8.41 4.61 0.52
CA VAL A 336 7.02 4.24 0.86
C VAL A 336 6.78 2.74 0.65
N LEU A 337 7.43 2.09 -0.33
CA LEU A 337 7.28 0.63 -0.53
C LEU A 337 7.87 -0.19 0.62
N LEU A 338 8.76 0.40 1.45
CA LEU A 338 9.24 -0.24 2.67
C LEU A 338 8.18 -0.33 3.77
N SER A 339 6.99 0.29 3.62
CA SER A 339 5.91 0.17 4.59
C SER A 339 4.85 -0.90 4.26
N LEU A 340 5.11 -1.78 3.30
CA LEU A 340 4.22 -2.90 2.92
C LEU A 340 4.13 -3.96 4.05
N SER A 341 3.22 -3.78 5.00
CA SER A 341 3.01 -4.73 6.11
C SER A 341 2.44 -6.08 5.64
N LEU A 342 1.75 -6.08 4.49
CA LEU A 342 1.25 -7.26 3.78
C LEU A 342 2.32 -8.36 3.59
N LEU A 343 3.57 -7.97 3.36
CA LEU A 343 4.68 -8.90 3.07
C LEU A 343 5.42 -9.37 4.33
N ASP A 344 5.24 -8.73 5.49
CA ASP A 344 6.06 -9.03 6.68
C ASP A 344 5.88 -10.45 7.25
N ASP A 345 4.71 -11.06 7.03
CA ASP A 345 4.44 -12.46 7.40
C ASP A 345 4.49 -13.43 6.19
N TYR A 346 4.91 -12.98 5.00
CA TYR A 346 4.83 -13.79 3.78
C TYR A 346 5.98 -14.81 3.68
N ASP A 347 5.74 -16.02 4.19
CA ASP A 347 6.55 -17.20 3.91
C ASP A 347 5.95 -17.98 2.72
N PRO A 348 6.49 -17.88 1.49
CA PRO A 348 6.04 -18.67 0.34
C PRO A 348 6.25 -20.19 0.50
N ASN A 349 6.89 -20.61 1.60
CA ASN A 349 7.13 -22.01 1.95
C ASN A 349 6.15 -22.55 3.04
N GLY A 350 5.16 -21.75 3.46
CA GLY A 350 3.95 -22.26 4.13
C GLY A 350 4.08 -22.73 5.60
N THR A 351 5.04 -22.23 6.38
CA THR A 351 5.28 -22.69 7.77
C THR A 351 4.90 -21.67 8.85
N LYS A 352 3.60 -21.49 9.13
CA LYS A 352 3.07 -20.91 10.38
C LYS A 352 1.64 -21.37 10.64
N ASP A 353 1.39 -21.92 11.83
CA ASP A 353 0.04 -22.20 12.33
C ASP A 353 -0.66 -20.92 12.82
N LEU A 354 -1.96 -20.81 12.59
CA LEU A 354 -2.78 -19.65 13.00
C LEU A 354 -3.15 -19.73 14.50
N GLU A 355 -2.88 -18.67 15.26
CA GLU A 355 -3.23 -18.63 16.70
C GLU A 355 -4.76 -18.62 16.95
N PRO A 356 -5.26 -19.35 17.96
CA PRO A 356 -6.68 -19.47 18.23
C PRO A 356 -7.28 -18.25 18.95
N VAL A 357 -8.21 -17.56 18.28
CA VAL A 357 -8.90 -16.35 18.81
C VAL A 357 -9.61 -16.60 20.15
N GLN A 358 -9.38 -15.70 21.12
CA GLN A 358 -9.95 -15.79 22.46
C GLN A 358 -11.48 -15.53 22.49
N LYS A 359 -12.20 -16.30 23.33
CA LYS A 359 -13.67 -16.25 23.43
C LYS A 359 -14.14 -15.35 24.57
N MET A 360 -14.91 -14.31 24.24
CA MET A 360 -15.44 -13.33 25.20
C MET A 360 -16.42 -13.93 26.23
N LYS A 361 -16.44 -13.34 27.44
CA LYS A 361 -17.24 -13.80 28.59
C LYS A 361 -18.70 -13.34 28.51
N LYS A 362 -19.63 -14.18 29.00
CA LYS A 362 -21.08 -13.90 29.00
C LYS A 362 -21.51 -13.14 30.27
N LYS A 363 -21.92 -11.87 30.14
CA LYS A 363 -22.89 -11.21 31.04
C LYS A 363 -23.92 -10.44 30.20
N ASN A 364 -25.03 -10.05 30.81
CA ASN A 364 -26.14 -9.29 30.23
C ASN A 364 -26.75 -9.90 28.95
N ARG A 365 -27.67 -10.87 29.12
CA ARG A 365 -28.53 -11.41 28.04
C ARG A 365 -29.99 -11.04 28.27
N VAL A 366 -30.58 -10.26 27.35
CA VAL A 366 -32.02 -9.99 27.30
C VAL A 366 -32.79 -11.30 26.99
N HIS A 367 -33.99 -11.45 27.55
CA HIS A 367 -34.79 -12.66 27.45
C HIS A 367 -35.58 -12.76 26.12
N LEU A 368 -34.97 -13.36 25.09
CA LEU A 368 -35.61 -13.61 23.79
C LEU A 368 -36.71 -14.69 23.85
N SER A 369 -37.71 -14.59 22.98
CA SER A 369 -38.79 -15.58 22.78
C SER A 369 -38.29 -16.89 22.13
N LYS A 370 -39.06 -17.99 22.23
CA LYS A 370 -38.69 -19.31 21.68
C LYS A 370 -38.43 -19.26 20.16
N LYS A 371 -39.28 -18.58 19.37
CA LYS A 371 -39.08 -18.42 17.90
C LYS A 371 -37.81 -17.64 17.59
N GLN A 372 -37.61 -16.50 18.25
CA GLN A 372 -36.39 -15.68 18.15
C GLN A 372 -35.13 -16.43 18.57
N ARG A 373 -35.20 -17.37 19.52
CA ARG A 373 -34.07 -18.24 19.89
C ARG A 373 -33.73 -19.29 18.84
N LYS A 374 -34.69 -19.73 18.02
CA LYS A 374 -34.41 -20.62 16.86
C LYS A 374 -33.76 -19.80 15.75
N GLN A 375 -34.38 -18.69 15.36
CA GLN A 375 -33.86 -17.77 14.34
C GLN A 375 -32.45 -17.25 14.69
N ARG A 376 -32.19 -16.91 15.97
CA ARG A 376 -30.85 -16.49 16.43
C ARG A 376 -29.86 -17.65 16.68
N LYS A 377 -30.26 -18.90 16.48
CA LYS A 377 -29.32 -20.02 16.29
C LYS A 377 -28.99 -20.17 14.80
N GLU A 378 -30.02 -20.26 13.98
CA GLU A 378 -29.92 -20.40 12.52
C GLU A 378 -29.07 -19.27 11.92
N LEU A 379 -29.38 -18.01 12.23
CA LEU A 379 -28.56 -16.85 11.85
C LEU A 379 -27.14 -16.88 12.40
N LYS A 380 -26.88 -17.58 13.51
CA LYS A 380 -25.54 -17.72 14.10
C LYS A 380 -24.73 -18.87 13.51
N GLU A 381 -25.41 -19.92 13.07
CA GLU A 381 -24.83 -21.02 12.33
C GLU A 381 -24.43 -20.49 10.93
N ILE A 382 -25.32 -19.72 10.28
CA ILE A 382 -25.01 -18.94 9.06
C ILE A 382 -23.87 -17.92 9.28
N GLU A 383 -23.92 -17.08 10.33
CA GLU A 383 -22.84 -16.12 10.70
C GLU A 383 -21.48 -16.82 10.87
N GLN A 384 -21.45 -18.05 11.39
CA GLN A 384 -20.22 -18.84 11.54
C GLN A 384 -19.77 -19.56 10.27
N GLU A 385 -20.68 -19.87 9.35
CA GLU A 385 -20.36 -20.47 8.05
C GLU A 385 -19.87 -19.41 7.07
N MET A 386 -20.54 -18.25 7.02
CA MET A 386 -20.09 -17.05 6.31
C MET A 386 -18.69 -16.64 6.78
N ALA A 387 -18.47 -16.45 8.09
CA ALA A 387 -17.16 -16.03 8.60
C ALA A 387 -16.03 -17.03 8.30
N LYS A 388 -16.31 -18.34 8.22
CA LYS A 388 -15.32 -19.34 7.79
C LYS A 388 -15.02 -19.27 6.29
N ALA A 389 -16.06 -19.11 5.47
CA ALA A 389 -15.91 -18.97 4.03
C ALA A 389 -15.14 -17.68 3.70
N GLU A 390 -15.49 -16.56 4.32
CA GLU A 390 -14.79 -15.28 4.23
C GLU A 390 -13.33 -15.39 4.69
N GLN A 391 -13.03 -16.11 5.78
CA GLN A 391 -11.65 -16.35 6.22
C GLN A 391 -10.84 -17.18 5.22
N ALA A 392 -11.42 -18.25 4.66
CA ALA A 392 -10.75 -19.07 3.66
C ALA A 392 -10.48 -18.29 2.35
N ILE A 393 -11.50 -17.58 1.85
CA ILE A 393 -11.38 -16.73 0.65
C ILE A 393 -10.37 -15.61 0.90
N THR A 394 -10.41 -14.95 2.06
CA THR A 394 -9.45 -13.87 2.39
C THR A 394 -8.02 -14.39 2.48
N ALA A 395 -7.79 -15.60 3.01
CA ALA A 395 -6.46 -16.21 3.04
C ALA A 395 -5.92 -16.47 1.63
N GLU A 396 -6.74 -17.09 0.76
CA GLU A 396 -6.37 -17.30 -0.64
C GLU A 396 -6.16 -15.98 -1.41
N GLU A 397 -7.03 -14.99 -1.23
CA GLU A 397 -6.90 -13.68 -1.88
C GLU A 397 -5.66 -12.93 -1.39
N ARG A 398 -5.38 -12.96 -0.08
CA ARG A 398 -4.16 -12.39 0.52
C ARG A 398 -2.91 -13.03 -0.08
N GLU A 399 -2.86 -14.36 -0.20
CA GLU A 399 -1.71 -15.04 -0.82
C GLU A 399 -1.54 -14.61 -2.29
N LYS A 400 -2.63 -14.56 -3.05
CA LYS A 400 -2.65 -14.10 -4.45
C LYS A 400 -2.16 -12.64 -4.55
N PHE A 401 -2.59 -11.75 -3.65
CA PHE A 401 -2.12 -10.36 -3.60
C PHE A 401 -0.67 -10.23 -3.12
N GLN A 402 -0.21 -11.04 -2.16
CA GLN A 402 1.19 -11.09 -1.71
C GLN A 402 2.11 -11.47 -2.87
N ALA A 403 1.84 -12.60 -3.54
CA ALA A 403 2.62 -13.07 -4.68
C ALA A 403 2.63 -12.06 -5.86
N GLN A 404 1.49 -11.45 -6.18
CA GLN A 404 1.41 -10.44 -7.24
C GLN A 404 2.13 -9.13 -6.87
N THR A 405 1.97 -8.65 -5.63
CA THR A 405 2.64 -7.44 -5.14
C THR A 405 4.16 -7.63 -5.09
N LEU A 406 4.62 -8.78 -4.60
CA LEU A 406 6.03 -9.15 -4.55
C LEU A 406 6.64 -9.24 -5.96
N LYS A 407 5.99 -9.95 -6.90
CA LYS A 407 6.48 -10.05 -8.28
C LYS A 407 6.60 -8.67 -8.94
N LEU A 408 5.62 -7.81 -8.72
CA LEU A 408 5.58 -6.45 -9.25
C LEU A 408 6.65 -5.54 -8.62
N LEU A 409 6.84 -5.62 -7.30
CA LEU A 409 7.85 -4.85 -6.56
C LEU A 409 9.27 -5.27 -6.95
N LEU A 410 9.54 -6.58 -7.06
CA LEU A 410 10.86 -7.09 -7.44
C LEU A 410 11.20 -6.77 -8.90
N THR A 411 10.24 -6.91 -9.84
CA THR A 411 10.46 -6.51 -11.24
C THR A 411 10.68 -5.00 -11.36
N PHE A 412 9.95 -4.18 -10.61
CA PHE A 412 10.17 -2.73 -10.54
C PHE A 412 11.55 -2.35 -9.96
N TYR A 413 12.00 -3.02 -8.89
CA TYR A 413 13.33 -2.83 -8.33
C TYR A 413 14.45 -3.25 -9.31
N LEU A 414 14.29 -4.38 -9.99
CA LEU A 414 15.19 -4.85 -11.03
C LEU A 414 15.29 -3.83 -12.18
N GLU A 415 14.16 -3.27 -12.63
CA GLU A 415 14.14 -2.24 -13.67
C GLU A 415 14.84 -0.94 -13.24
N ILE A 416 14.69 -0.49 -11.98
CA ILE A 416 15.44 0.68 -11.48
C ILE A 416 16.95 0.39 -11.45
N LEU A 417 17.37 -0.77 -10.93
CA LEU A 417 18.79 -1.10 -10.86
C LEU A 417 19.41 -1.18 -12.26
N LYS A 418 18.75 -1.81 -13.23
CA LYS A 418 19.20 -1.85 -14.63
C LYS A 418 19.23 -0.46 -15.27
N ALA A 419 18.24 0.39 -14.99
CA ALA A 419 18.20 1.76 -15.50
C ALA A 419 19.31 2.66 -14.93
N GLY A 420 19.87 2.31 -13.77
CA GLY A 420 21.05 2.98 -13.21
C GLY A 420 22.39 2.33 -13.61
N SER A 421 22.47 1.00 -13.69
CA SER A 421 23.75 0.30 -13.96
C SER A 421 24.23 0.45 -15.40
N TYR A 422 23.32 0.41 -16.39
CA TYR A 422 23.68 0.47 -17.81
C TYR A 422 23.78 1.88 -18.39
N SER A 423 23.53 2.91 -17.59
CA SER A 423 23.30 4.27 -18.09
C SER A 423 24.47 5.19 -17.72
N ALA A 424 25.49 5.19 -18.58
CA ALA A 424 26.77 5.88 -18.38
C ALA A 424 26.71 7.43 -18.35
N ASP A 425 25.52 8.04 -18.49
CA ASP A 425 25.34 9.46 -18.19
C ASP A 425 25.32 9.67 -16.67
N GLU A 426 26.24 10.49 -16.14
CA GLU A 426 26.31 10.88 -14.71
C GLU A 426 24.99 11.45 -14.14
N LYS A 427 24.10 11.92 -15.02
CA LYS A 427 22.89 12.69 -14.70
C LYS A 427 21.62 11.83 -14.65
N ASN A 428 21.77 10.51 -14.48
CA ASN A 428 20.65 9.61 -14.28
C ASN A 428 20.07 9.71 -12.85
N ASP A 429 18.89 10.31 -12.74
CA ASP A 429 18.09 10.34 -11.50
C ASP A 429 17.88 8.94 -10.86
N ALA A 430 17.95 7.86 -11.66
CA ALA A 430 17.87 6.48 -11.19
C ALA A 430 19.00 6.10 -10.21
N ASN A 431 20.20 6.68 -10.33
CA ASN A 431 21.34 6.37 -9.46
C ASN A 431 21.10 6.82 -8.02
N ASN A 432 20.26 7.84 -7.82
CA ASN A 432 19.82 8.32 -6.51
C ASN A 432 18.76 7.39 -5.88
N LEU A 433 18.05 6.59 -6.70
CA LEU A 433 17.05 5.63 -6.21
C LEU A 433 17.65 4.26 -5.85
N MET A 434 18.90 3.98 -6.25
CA MET A 434 19.56 2.69 -5.95
C MET A 434 19.56 2.37 -4.45
N ALA A 435 19.86 3.34 -3.58
CA ALA A 435 19.93 3.09 -2.13
C ALA A 435 18.61 2.57 -1.55
N ALA A 436 17.49 3.25 -1.83
CA ALA A 436 16.15 2.81 -1.43
C ALA A 436 15.76 1.44 -2.01
N VAL A 437 16.14 1.17 -3.27
CA VAL A 437 15.86 -0.12 -3.93
C VAL A 437 16.65 -1.26 -3.30
N LEU A 438 17.94 -1.05 -3.02
CA LEU A 438 18.79 -2.06 -2.38
C LEU A 438 18.37 -2.29 -0.91
N GLU A 439 17.94 -1.26 -0.19
CA GLU A 439 17.35 -1.41 1.15
C GLU A 439 16.02 -2.20 1.09
N GLY A 440 15.20 -1.96 0.07
CA GLY A 440 14.02 -2.77 -0.24
C GLY A 440 14.33 -4.24 -0.55
N LEU A 441 15.36 -4.50 -1.37
CA LEU A 441 15.84 -5.86 -1.65
C LEU A 441 16.42 -6.55 -0.40
N SER A 442 17.03 -5.81 0.52
CA SER A 442 17.52 -6.37 1.80
C SER A 442 16.40 -6.94 2.69
N ARG A 443 15.17 -6.41 2.55
CA ARG A 443 13.97 -6.87 3.26
C ARG A 443 13.18 -7.92 2.45
N PHE A 444 12.81 -7.59 1.21
CA PHE A 444 11.87 -8.38 0.41
C PHE A 444 12.55 -9.37 -0.55
N GLY A 445 13.85 -9.22 -0.86
CA GLY A 445 14.59 -10.14 -1.74
C GLY A 445 14.68 -11.56 -1.18
N GLN A 446 14.61 -11.70 0.15
CA GLN A 446 14.50 -12.98 0.86
C GLN A 446 13.26 -13.83 0.47
N MET A 447 12.26 -13.21 -0.16
CA MET A 447 10.99 -13.83 -0.58
C MET A 447 10.89 -13.96 -2.12
N ALA A 448 11.98 -13.69 -2.85
CA ALA A 448 11.99 -13.67 -4.31
C ALA A 448 11.78 -15.05 -4.97
N ASN A 449 11.36 -15.06 -6.23
CA ASN A 449 11.40 -16.25 -7.07
C ASN A 449 12.82 -16.47 -7.61
N PHE A 450 13.24 -17.74 -7.69
CA PHE A 450 14.57 -18.15 -8.18
C PHE A 450 14.89 -17.59 -9.58
N ASP A 451 13.92 -17.48 -10.47
CA ASP A 451 14.11 -16.99 -11.85
C ASP A 451 14.67 -15.57 -11.91
N LEU A 452 14.36 -14.71 -10.92
CA LEU A 452 14.86 -13.33 -10.84
C LEU A 452 16.22 -13.24 -10.13
N LEU A 453 16.63 -14.28 -9.41
CA LEU A 453 17.84 -14.29 -8.58
C LEU A 453 19.11 -14.10 -9.43
N GLY A 454 19.16 -14.71 -10.61
CA GLY A 454 20.28 -14.57 -11.55
C GLY A 454 20.47 -13.12 -11.98
N ASP A 455 19.41 -12.50 -12.52
CA ASP A 455 19.39 -11.09 -12.93
C ASP A 455 19.81 -10.15 -11.80
N PHE A 456 19.26 -10.32 -10.58
CA PHE A 456 19.66 -9.51 -9.43
C PHE A 456 21.14 -9.66 -9.12
N LEU A 457 21.69 -10.88 -9.10
CA LEU A 457 23.09 -11.12 -8.76
C LEU A 457 24.07 -10.63 -9.85
N VAL A 458 23.66 -10.60 -11.12
CA VAL A 458 24.44 -9.97 -12.20
C VAL A 458 24.48 -8.46 -11.98
N VAL A 459 23.32 -7.81 -11.86
CA VAL A 459 23.24 -6.34 -11.72
C VAL A 459 23.90 -5.87 -10.41
N LEU A 460 23.78 -6.62 -9.31
CA LEU A 460 24.46 -6.31 -8.04
C LEU A 460 25.99 -6.48 -8.10
N LYS A 461 26.51 -7.36 -8.98
CA LYS A 461 27.95 -7.44 -9.24
C LYS A 461 28.41 -6.28 -10.12
N GLU A 462 27.61 -5.93 -11.13
CA GLU A 462 27.89 -4.84 -12.06
C GLU A 462 27.88 -3.47 -11.35
N THR A 463 26.85 -3.13 -10.58
CA THR A 463 26.82 -1.87 -9.80
C THR A 463 27.94 -1.78 -8.76
N MET A 464 28.42 -2.91 -8.24
CA MET A 464 29.58 -2.94 -7.34
C MET A 464 30.90 -2.83 -8.11
N ALA A 465 31.01 -3.44 -9.29
CA ALA A 465 32.20 -3.36 -10.13
C ALA A 465 32.44 -1.92 -10.59
N ASN A 466 31.41 -1.24 -11.14
CA ASN A 466 31.52 0.15 -11.61
C ASN A 466 32.04 1.08 -10.49
N ILE A 467 31.45 1.02 -9.29
CA ILE A 467 31.87 1.85 -8.14
C ILE A 467 33.31 1.55 -7.69
N VAL A 468 33.79 0.32 -7.87
CA VAL A 468 35.18 -0.08 -7.50
C VAL A 468 36.17 0.25 -8.62
N GLU A 469 35.76 0.21 -9.89
CA GLU A 469 36.56 0.63 -11.03
C GLU A 469 36.73 2.16 -11.08
N GLU A 470 35.68 2.94 -10.75
CA GLU A 470 35.72 4.40 -10.56
C GLU A 470 36.76 4.83 -9.50
N HIS A 471 36.92 4.05 -8.43
CA HIS A 471 37.87 4.30 -7.34
C HIS A 471 39.16 3.46 -7.41
N SER A 472 39.39 2.72 -8.51
CA SER A 472 40.56 1.85 -8.65
C SER A 472 41.85 2.66 -8.76
N LEU A 473 42.89 2.19 -8.06
CA LEU A 473 44.24 2.76 -8.12
C LEU A 473 45.11 2.04 -9.18
N GLU A 474 44.74 0.82 -9.61
CA GLU A 474 45.50 0.01 -10.59
C GLU A 474 45.37 0.49 -12.06
N ARG A 475 45.36 1.80 -12.33
CA ARG A 475 45.27 2.36 -13.70
C ARG A 475 46.47 2.04 -14.59
N ASN A 476 47.60 1.63 -14.02
CA ASN A 476 48.88 1.44 -14.71
C ASN A 476 49.19 0.00 -15.18
N LYS A 477 48.18 -0.83 -15.51
CA LYS A 477 48.41 -2.19 -16.04
C LYS A 477 49.01 -2.25 -17.46
N PHE A 478 48.86 -1.21 -18.28
CA PHE A 478 49.32 -1.22 -19.69
C PHE A 478 50.02 0.07 -20.19
N GLY A 479 50.27 1.06 -19.33
CA GLY A 479 51.19 2.16 -19.62
C GLY A 479 50.77 3.14 -20.73
N ILE A 480 49.46 3.36 -20.91
CA ILE A 480 48.90 4.41 -21.78
C ILE A 480 48.04 5.32 -20.90
N ALA A 481 48.40 6.60 -20.80
CA ALA A 481 47.68 7.60 -20.02
C ALA A 481 47.68 8.95 -20.77
N ASP A 482 46.49 9.46 -21.09
CA ASP A 482 46.26 10.73 -21.81
C ASP A 482 45.30 11.69 -21.05
N ASN A 483 44.79 11.31 -19.87
CA ASN A 483 43.84 12.10 -19.09
C ASN A 483 44.41 12.42 -17.69
N GLU A 484 44.93 13.64 -17.49
CA GLU A 484 45.61 14.07 -16.25
C GLU A 484 44.68 14.40 -15.06
N PHE A 485 43.35 14.29 -15.20
CA PHE A 485 42.42 15.11 -14.40
C PHE A 485 41.63 14.46 -13.26
N GLU A 486 41.59 13.14 -13.14
CA GLU A 486 40.89 12.46 -12.04
C GLU A 486 41.81 11.44 -11.38
N SER A 487 41.79 11.36 -10.05
CA SER A 487 42.44 10.31 -9.28
C SER A 487 41.36 9.49 -8.58
N GLY A 488 41.39 8.16 -8.77
CA GLY A 488 40.73 7.23 -7.86
C GLY A 488 41.21 7.48 -6.42
N GLY A 489 40.36 7.22 -5.44
CA GLY A 489 40.61 7.64 -4.06
C GLY A 489 39.60 7.12 -3.05
N ILE A 490 39.18 7.99 -2.14
CA ILE A 490 38.30 7.64 -1.02
C ILE A 490 36.84 7.66 -1.49
N TYR A 491 36.16 6.51 -1.38
CA TYR A 491 34.73 6.36 -1.66
C TYR A 491 33.88 7.41 -0.93
N THR A 492 32.88 8.00 -1.59
CA THR A 492 32.00 8.94 -0.91
C THR A 492 31.12 8.26 0.13
N SER A 493 30.63 9.07 1.08
CA SER A 493 29.67 8.66 2.10
C SER A 493 28.43 7.96 1.51
N GLU A 494 28.02 8.28 0.28
CA GLU A 494 26.90 7.63 -0.41
C GLU A 494 27.30 6.34 -1.14
N GLU A 495 28.44 6.28 -1.82
CA GLU A 495 28.95 5.04 -2.43
C GLU A 495 29.18 3.95 -1.38
N ILE A 496 29.76 4.29 -0.22
CA ILE A 496 29.92 3.38 0.91
C ILE A 496 28.56 2.77 1.32
N ARG A 497 27.49 3.57 1.35
CA ARG A 497 26.13 3.05 1.61
C ARG A 497 25.63 2.16 0.46
N LYS A 498 25.83 2.55 -0.81
CA LYS A 498 25.42 1.77 -1.99
C LYS A 498 26.10 0.38 -1.98
N VAL A 499 27.42 0.31 -1.80
CA VAL A 499 28.16 -0.97 -1.83
C VAL A 499 27.82 -1.86 -0.63
N LEU A 500 27.73 -1.31 0.60
CA LEU A 500 27.27 -2.07 1.76
C LEU A 500 25.84 -2.62 1.57
N LEU A 501 24.94 -1.84 0.95
CA LEU A 501 23.61 -2.30 0.60
C LEU A 501 23.63 -3.39 -0.49
N CYS A 502 24.47 -3.28 -1.53
CA CYS A 502 24.65 -4.32 -2.55
C CYS A 502 25.10 -5.65 -1.92
N ILE A 503 26.09 -5.62 -1.02
CA ILE A 503 26.61 -6.81 -0.32
C ILE A 503 25.52 -7.44 0.56
N VAL A 504 24.81 -6.64 1.36
CA VAL A 504 23.69 -7.13 2.19
C VAL A 504 22.58 -7.73 1.32
N ALA A 505 22.19 -7.08 0.22
CA ALA A 505 21.15 -7.57 -0.68
C ALA A 505 21.56 -8.89 -1.36
N ALA A 506 22.78 -8.98 -1.91
CA ALA A 506 23.29 -10.18 -2.58
C ALA A 506 23.32 -11.40 -1.65
N PHE A 507 23.70 -11.22 -0.38
CA PHE A 507 23.65 -12.32 0.60
C PHE A 507 22.23 -12.63 1.09
N ALA A 508 21.38 -11.63 1.33
CA ALA A 508 20.00 -11.81 1.78
C ALA A 508 19.13 -12.54 0.73
N LEU A 509 19.30 -12.21 -0.55
CA LEU A 509 18.68 -12.91 -1.68
C LEU A 509 19.01 -14.42 -1.67
N VAL A 510 20.22 -14.80 -1.25
CA VAL A 510 20.72 -16.19 -1.35
C VAL A 510 20.56 -17.00 -0.05
N THR A 511 20.24 -16.40 1.10
CA THR A 511 20.07 -17.18 2.35
C THR A 511 18.85 -18.09 2.33
N ASN A 512 17.67 -17.58 1.94
CA ASN A 512 16.41 -18.30 2.18
C ASN A 512 16.19 -19.45 1.19
N HIS A 513 16.69 -19.32 -0.04
CA HIS A 513 16.68 -20.40 -1.03
C HIS A 513 17.48 -21.67 -0.63
N ARG A 514 18.27 -21.63 0.46
CA ARG A 514 19.04 -22.78 0.95
C ARG A 514 18.23 -23.75 1.82
N GLU A 515 17.10 -23.31 2.36
CA GLU A 515 16.23 -24.14 3.20
C GLU A 515 15.24 -24.95 2.34
N VAL A 516 14.85 -24.40 1.19
CA VAL A 516 13.96 -25.05 0.20
C VAL A 516 14.67 -26.17 -0.58
N GLY A 517 16.00 -26.12 -0.71
CA GLY A 517 16.79 -27.17 -1.36
C GLY A 517 18.22 -26.75 -1.69
N ARG A 518 18.92 -27.60 -2.45
CA ARG A 518 20.19 -27.19 -3.07
C ARG A 518 19.88 -26.25 -4.22
N LEU A 519 20.29 -24.98 -4.11
CA LEU A 519 20.46 -24.08 -5.24
C LEU A 519 21.23 -24.81 -6.36
N PRO A 520 20.70 -24.89 -7.60
CA PRO A 520 21.36 -25.61 -8.69
C PRO A 520 22.60 -24.88 -9.24
N ILE A 521 22.81 -23.62 -8.83
CA ILE A 521 23.95 -22.78 -9.22
C ILE A 521 24.77 -22.44 -7.98
N SER A 522 26.07 -22.74 -8.01
CA SER A 522 27.04 -22.27 -7.04
C SER A 522 27.42 -20.81 -7.34
N VAL A 523 26.65 -19.86 -6.78
CA VAL A 523 26.97 -18.43 -6.86
C VAL A 523 28.31 -18.18 -6.17
N ASP A 524 29.30 -17.68 -6.91
CA ASP A 524 30.54 -17.16 -6.31
C ASP A 524 30.33 -15.78 -5.69
N PHE A 525 30.85 -15.63 -4.48
CA PHE A 525 30.79 -14.43 -3.65
C PHE A 525 32.15 -13.78 -3.41
N SER A 526 33.23 -14.29 -4.02
CA SER A 526 34.59 -13.88 -3.67
C SER A 526 34.83 -12.37 -3.90
N ASN A 527 34.31 -11.80 -5.00
CA ASN A 527 34.34 -10.35 -5.24
C ASN A 527 33.61 -9.54 -4.15
N PHE A 528 32.43 -9.98 -3.66
CA PHE A 528 31.71 -9.30 -2.57
C PHE A 528 32.45 -9.37 -1.22
N VAL A 529 33.42 -10.29 -1.09
CA VAL A 529 34.23 -10.47 0.11
C VAL A 529 35.53 -9.67 0.03
N SER A 530 36.13 -9.51 -1.15
CA SER A 530 37.29 -8.62 -1.37
C SER A 530 36.89 -7.15 -1.28
N THR A 531 35.78 -6.73 -1.91
CA THR A 531 35.33 -5.33 -1.87
C THR A 531 34.93 -4.90 -0.46
N LEU A 532 34.27 -5.76 0.33
CA LEU A 532 34.03 -5.47 1.74
C LEU A 532 35.34 -5.30 2.53
N TYR A 533 36.36 -6.11 2.23
CA TYR A 533 37.66 -6.01 2.90
C TYR A 533 38.39 -4.70 2.58
N GLN A 534 38.34 -4.25 1.32
CA GLN A 534 38.84 -2.95 0.89
C GLN A 534 38.10 -1.83 1.65
N ILE A 535 36.80 -1.71 1.45
CA ILE A 535 35.94 -0.58 1.90
C ILE A 535 35.83 -0.44 3.43
N ILE A 536 36.17 -1.46 4.23
CA ILE A 536 36.19 -1.34 5.71
C ILE A 536 37.12 -0.22 6.20
N ALA A 537 38.17 0.15 5.46
CA ALA A 537 39.00 1.30 5.83
C ALA A 537 38.20 2.61 5.76
N ASP A 538 37.57 2.88 4.61
CA ASP A 538 36.87 4.13 4.30
C ASP A 538 35.57 4.28 5.11
N VAL A 539 34.90 3.16 5.39
CA VAL A 539 33.75 3.08 6.34
C VAL A 539 34.10 3.64 7.73
N CYS A 540 35.38 3.67 8.11
CA CYS A 540 35.84 4.17 9.41
C CYS A 540 36.32 5.62 9.37
N LEU A 541 36.43 6.22 8.17
CA LEU A 541 36.67 7.65 7.97
C LEU A 541 35.36 8.45 7.85
N ASP A 542 34.26 7.76 7.50
CA ASP A 542 32.91 8.33 7.40
C ASP A 542 32.29 8.70 8.77
N ALA A 543 32.24 9.99 9.08
CA ALA A 543 31.72 10.50 10.35
C ALA A 543 30.22 10.18 10.59
N ASP A 544 29.43 9.98 9.52
CA ASP A 544 27.99 9.67 9.60
C ASP A 544 27.68 8.15 9.66
N LEU A 545 28.67 7.33 10.06
CA LEU A 545 28.56 5.86 10.21
C LEU A 545 27.39 5.38 11.11
N GLU A 546 27.12 6.08 12.21
CA GLU A 546 25.98 5.85 13.13
C GLU A 546 24.76 6.76 12.84
N PHE A 547 24.78 7.55 11.76
CA PHE A 547 23.73 8.51 11.47
C PHE A 547 22.47 7.86 10.85
N SER A 548 21.30 8.37 11.23
CA SER A 548 19.99 7.79 10.92
C SER A 548 18.91 8.87 10.95
N HIS A 549 17.76 8.61 10.32
CA HIS A 549 16.55 9.44 10.45
C HIS A 549 16.05 9.57 11.91
N LYS A 550 16.50 8.68 12.81
CA LYS A 550 16.22 8.69 14.26
C LYS A 550 17.26 9.47 15.07
N SER A 551 18.42 9.78 14.50
CA SER A 551 19.54 10.43 15.18
C SER A 551 19.31 11.93 15.28
N LEU A 552 19.54 12.50 16.47
CA LEU A 552 19.47 13.94 16.70
C LEU A 552 20.82 14.57 16.34
N ARG A 553 20.90 15.25 15.19
CA ARG A 553 21.99 16.16 14.81
C ARG A 553 21.49 17.60 14.95
N LEU A 554 22.38 18.55 15.26
CA LEU A 554 22.06 19.98 15.20
C LEU A 554 22.00 20.42 13.71
N ALA A 555 21.48 21.62 13.44
CA ALA A 555 21.69 22.22 12.11
C ALA A 555 23.19 22.47 11.92
N ASP A 556 23.70 22.19 10.72
CA ASP A 556 25.11 22.36 10.42
C ASP A 556 25.41 23.85 10.18
N PRO A 557 26.33 24.49 10.92
CA PRO A 557 26.59 25.92 10.79
C PRO A 557 27.21 26.30 9.43
N LEU A 558 27.70 25.32 8.66
CA LEU A 558 28.30 25.55 7.33
C LEU A 558 27.30 25.39 6.18
N ASP A 559 26.19 24.67 6.36
CA ASP A 559 25.22 24.37 5.30
C ASP A 559 24.37 25.60 4.89
N GLY A 560 24.36 26.66 5.71
CA GLY A 560 23.72 27.95 5.39
C GLY A 560 22.19 27.95 5.37
N THR A 561 21.55 26.79 5.17
CA THR A 561 20.09 26.63 5.17
C THR A 561 19.46 26.80 6.57
N ASN A 562 20.27 26.67 7.64
CA ASN A 562 19.84 26.46 9.03
C ASN A 562 18.87 25.28 9.24
N ALA A 563 18.68 24.43 8.23
CA ALA A 563 17.81 23.26 8.33
C ALA A 563 18.54 22.11 9.02
N THR A 564 17.84 21.38 9.88
CA THR A 564 18.37 20.11 10.39
C THR A 564 18.33 19.10 9.25
N TYR A 565 19.47 18.81 8.62
CA TYR A 565 19.56 17.73 7.65
C TYR A 565 19.11 16.43 8.32
N LYS A 566 18.10 15.80 7.71
CA LYS A 566 17.61 14.47 8.06
C LYS A 566 17.66 13.65 6.77
N PRO A 567 18.34 12.50 6.78
CA PRO A 567 18.38 11.65 5.59
C PRO A 567 16.96 11.15 5.27
N ALA A 568 16.79 10.54 4.10
CA ALA A 568 15.62 9.73 3.82
C ALA A 568 15.46 8.60 4.88
N VAL A 569 14.36 7.83 4.79
CA VAL A 569 13.97 6.86 5.83
C VAL A 569 14.82 5.57 5.76
N ASN A 570 16.13 5.75 5.93
CA ASN A 570 17.15 4.71 6.02
C ASN A 570 16.83 3.81 7.21
N VAL A 571 16.41 2.57 6.93
CA VAL A 571 15.97 1.60 7.95
C VAL A 571 17.16 1.16 8.80
N SER A 572 18.33 0.96 8.17
CA SER A 572 19.60 0.66 8.84
C SER A 572 20.67 1.72 8.62
N THR A 573 21.46 1.96 9.67
CA THR A 573 22.72 2.72 9.63
C THR A 573 23.81 1.96 8.86
N LYS A 574 24.87 2.65 8.42
CA LYS A 574 26.02 1.99 7.77
C LYS A 574 26.73 1.03 8.73
N ALA A 575 26.80 1.39 10.01
CA ALA A 575 27.19 0.49 11.11
C ALA A 575 26.42 -0.85 11.10
N GLU A 576 25.08 -0.80 11.03
CA GLU A 576 24.26 -2.01 10.95
C GLU A 576 24.47 -2.79 9.65
N LEU A 577 24.67 -2.11 8.52
CA LEU A 577 24.90 -2.75 7.22
C LEU A 577 26.27 -3.45 7.15
N LEU A 578 27.32 -2.85 7.73
CA LEU A 578 28.62 -3.50 7.90
C LEU A 578 28.50 -4.77 8.76
N LEU A 579 27.87 -4.66 9.93
CA LEU A 579 27.69 -5.80 10.84
C LEU A 579 26.80 -6.91 10.23
N LYS A 580 25.77 -6.54 9.46
CA LYS A 580 24.96 -7.48 8.67
C LYS A 580 25.81 -8.18 7.61
N SER A 581 26.59 -7.45 6.82
CA SER A 581 27.48 -7.99 5.79
C SER A 581 28.46 -9.02 6.37
N LEU A 582 29.08 -8.68 7.50
CA LEU A 582 29.99 -9.56 8.24
C LEU A 582 29.26 -10.79 8.81
N ASP A 583 28.09 -10.63 9.43
CA ASP A 583 27.27 -11.77 9.90
C ASP A 583 26.81 -12.67 8.72
N PHE A 584 26.58 -12.13 7.53
CA PHE A 584 26.25 -12.88 6.31
C PHE A 584 27.44 -13.68 5.76
N ILE A 585 28.60 -13.04 5.57
CA ILE A 585 29.82 -13.67 5.06
C ILE A 585 30.29 -14.78 5.99
N PHE A 586 30.30 -14.53 7.30
CA PHE A 586 30.84 -15.48 8.26
C PHE A 586 29.79 -16.48 8.73
N PHE A 587 28.70 -16.06 9.37
CA PHE A 587 27.79 -16.98 10.07
C PHE A 587 26.68 -17.55 9.19
N ARG A 588 26.04 -16.73 8.34
CA ARG A 588 24.89 -17.15 7.52
C ARG A 588 25.26 -17.78 6.18
N SER A 589 26.55 -17.94 5.87
CA SER A 589 27.01 -18.58 4.63
C SER A 589 28.23 -19.47 4.82
N ARG A 590 28.47 -20.33 3.82
CA ARG A 590 29.65 -21.20 3.73
C ARG A 590 30.89 -20.46 3.19
N THR A 591 30.81 -19.14 3.01
CA THR A 591 31.83 -18.28 2.40
C THR A 591 32.97 -17.95 3.38
N GLY A 592 32.67 -17.98 4.69
CA GLY A 592 33.64 -17.77 5.76
C GLY A 592 34.60 -18.95 5.93
N SER A 593 35.89 -18.62 6.03
CA SER A 593 36.99 -19.54 6.36
C SER A 593 37.91 -18.93 7.40
N LEU A 594 38.79 -19.73 8.02
CA LEU A 594 39.82 -19.22 8.95
C LEU A 594 40.76 -18.22 8.25
N ALA A 595 41.21 -18.56 7.02
CA ALA A 595 42.07 -17.72 6.20
C ALA A 595 41.46 -16.35 5.87
N ARG A 596 40.13 -16.26 5.72
CA ARG A 596 39.40 -14.99 5.58
C ARG A 596 39.17 -14.31 6.94
N ALA A 597 38.91 -15.06 8.01
CA ALA A 597 38.63 -14.49 9.33
C ALA A 597 39.82 -13.69 9.91
N LEU A 598 41.06 -14.20 9.75
CA LEU A 598 42.28 -13.57 10.25
C LEU A 598 42.48 -12.11 9.75
N PRO A 599 42.51 -11.82 8.43
CA PRO A 599 42.71 -10.47 7.92
C PRO A 599 41.54 -9.54 8.24
N PHE A 600 40.29 -10.03 8.19
CA PHE A 600 39.14 -9.24 8.64
C PHE A 600 39.26 -8.85 10.12
N ILE A 601 39.70 -9.74 11.02
CA ILE A 601 39.88 -9.39 12.44
C ILE A 601 40.96 -8.31 12.62
N LYS A 602 42.12 -8.44 11.96
CA LYS A 602 43.18 -7.40 12.04
C LYS A 602 42.69 -6.05 11.54
N ARG A 603 41.97 -6.02 10.41
CA ARG A 603 41.40 -4.79 9.85
C ARG A 603 40.32 -4.19 10.75
N LEU A 604 39.39 -4.99 11.27
CA LEU A 604 38.35 -4.55 12.21
C LEU A 604 38.91 -4.03 13.55
N TYR A 605 40.09 -4.49 13.97
CA TYR A 605 40.81 -3.93 15.11
C TYR A 605 41.41 -2.55 14.83
N ILE A 606 41.93 -2.31 13.62
CA ILE A 606 42.37 -0.99 13.15
C ILE A 606 41.16 -0.04 13.05
N SER A 607 40.08 -0.49 12.41
CA SER A 607 38.79 0.21 12.34
C SER A 607 38.28 0.66 13.70
N SER A 608 38.35 -0.22 14.70
CA SER A 608 37.88 0.01 16.07
C SER A 608 38.59 1.17 16.81
N LEU A 609 39.69 1.71 16.27
CA LEU A 609 40.36 2.91 16.80
C LEU A 609 39.74 4.23 16.29
N GLN A 610 39.01 4.20 15.17
CA GLN A 610 38.37 5.37 14.56
C GLN A 610 36.84 5.34 14.65
N THR A 611 36.22 4.16 14.81
CA THR A 611 34.76 4.06 14.92
C THR A 611 34.20 4.50 16.28
N PRO A 612 33.01 5.16 16.32
CA PRO A 612 32.34 5.55 17.57
C PRO A 612 32.04 4.40 18.55
N GLU A 613 31.55 4.74 19.75
CA GLU A 613 31.45 3.78 20.86
C GLU A 613 30.56 2.56 20.56
N LYS A 614 29.37 2.75 19.97
CA LYS A 614 28.42 1.63 19.81
C LYS A 614 28.88 0.68 18.71
N THR A 615 29.38 1.24 17.62
CA THR A 615 30.09 0.54 16.54
C THR A 615 31.26 -0.27 17.09
N THR A 616 32.17 0.33 17.86
CA THR A 616 33.32 -0.38 18.45
C THR A 616 32.88 -1.50 19.41
N ILE A 617 31.88 -1.27 20.27
CA ILE A 617 31.30 -2.32 21.15
C ILE A 617 30.69 -3.47 20.32
N ALA A 618 30.02 -3.17 19.21
CA ALA A 618 29.42 -4.18 18.34
C ALA A 618 30.48 -4.97 17.56
N THR A 619 31.53 -4.31 17.07
CA THR A 619 32.68 -4.93 16.39
C THR A 619 33.43 -5.88 17.33
N LEU A 620 33.71 -5.48 18.57
CA LEU A 620 34.32 -6.37 19.57
C LEU A 620 33.43 -7.57 19.92
N LYS A 621 32.11 -7.39 20.01
CA LYS A 621 31.16 -8.50 20.17
C LYS A 621 31.16 -9.46 18.97
N PHE A 622 31.24 -8.92 17.75
CA PHE A 622 31.33 -9.71 16.52
C PHE A 622 32.64 -10.51 16.45
N ILE A 623 33.79 -9.91 16.80
CA ILE A 623 35.08 -10.60 16.93
C ILE A 623 34.99 -11.72 17.99
N GLY A 624 34.27 -11.49 19.10
CA GLY A 624 33.96 -12.51 20.09
C GLY A 624 33.18 -13.71 19.53
N LYS A 625 32.18 -13.47 18.65
CA LYS A 625 31.50 -14.57 17.92
C LYS A 625 32.47 -15.33 17.00
N LEU A 626 33.39 -14.63 16.31
CA LEU A 626 34.36 -15.26 15.41
C LEU A 626 35.33 -16.16 16.19
N LEU A 627 35.87 -15.67 17.31
CA LEU A 627 36.72 -16.45 18.22
C LEU A 627 36.02 -17.72 18.71
N ALA A 628 34.75 -17.62 19.09
CA ALA A 628 33.94 -18.76 19.52
C ALA A 628 33.66 -19.80 18.41
N ARG A 629 33.80 -19.44 17.13
CA ARG A 629 33.54 -20.34 15.98
C ARG A 629 34.80 -20.94 15.36
N TYR A 630 35.89 -20.18 15.28
CA TYR A 630 37.14 -20.63 14.65
C TYR A 630 38.23 -21.02 15.67
N GLY A 631 38.01 -20.74 16.96
CA GLY A 631 38.81 -21.29 18.05
C GLY A 631 40.28 -20.90 18.02
N GLU A 632 41.15 -21.89 18.25
CA GLU A 632 42.56 -21.68 18.58
C GLU A 632 43.37 -21.07 17.43
N GLY A 633 42.98 -21.34 16.18
CA GLY A 633 43.62 -20.77 15.00
C GLY A 633 43.52 -19.24 14.89
N LEU A 634 42.70 -18.57 15.72
CA LEU A 634 42.66 -17.11 15.83
C LEU A 634 43.52 -16.57 17.00
N LYS A 635 43.84 -17.39 18.02
CA LYS A 635 44.52 -16.93 19.25
C LYS A 635 45.89 -16.32 18.99
N GLY A 636 46.63 -16.85 18.01
CA GLY A 636 47.95 -16.35 17.61
C GLY A 636 47.98 -14.86 17.27
N LEU A 637 46.86 -14.24 16.87
CA LEU A 637 46.76 -12.80 16.64
C LEU A 637 47.05 -11.93 17.88
N TRP A 638 46.80 -12.46 19.09
CA TRP A 638 47.10 -11.81 20.38
C TRP A 638 48.45 -12.25 20.99
N SER A 639 49.13 -13.23 20.38
CA SER A 639 50.42 -13.77 20.82
C SER A 639 51.58 -13.20 20.02
N THR A 640 52.72 -13.02 20.68
CA THR A 640 54.02 -12.71 20.06
C THR A 640 54.94 -13.92 19.99
N GLU A 641 54.61 -15.01 20.69
CA GLU A 641 55.51 -16.17 20.87
C GLU A 641 55.39 -17.18 19.71
N ASP A 642 54.19 -17.33 19.13
CA ASP A 642 53.87 -18.29 18.04
C ASP A 642 54.44 -17.88 16.66
N ARG A 643 55.40 -16.95 16.60
CA ARG A 643 55.74 -16.19 15.37
C ARG A 643 57.18 -16.27 14.89
N ILE A 644 58.00 -17.12 15.51
CA ILE A 644 59.43 -17.27 15.20
C ILE A 644 59.67 -17.75 13.74
N THR A 645 58.64 -18.21 13.04
CA THR A 645 58.69 -18.73 11.66
C THR A 645 58.12 -17.78 10.58
N GLY A 646 57.72 -16.55 10.92
CA GLY A 646 57.11 -15.60 9.97
C GLY A 646 58.09 -14.56 9.43
N GLU A 647 58.59 -14.75 8.20
CA GLU A 647 59.38 -13.72 7.52
C GLU A 647 58.50 -12.61 6.93
N GLY A 648 58.95 -11.35 7.07
CA GLY A 648 58.28 -10.17 6.50
C GLY A 648 57.21 -9.52 7.38
N ASN A 649 56.79 -8.31 6.99
CA ASN A 649 55.81 -7.50 7.71
C ASN A 649 54.37 -7.81 7.26
N TYR A 650 53.38 -7.46 8.09
CA TYR A 650 51.98 -7.31 7.65
C TYR A 650 51.88 -6.14 6.67
N ILE A 651 51.09 -6.32 5.61
CA ILE A 651 50.83 -5.31 4.57
C ILE A 651 49.40 -4.80 4.74
N LEU A 652 49.28 -3.49 4.99
CA LEU A 652 48.01 -2.79 5.16
C LEU A 652 47.39 -2.39 3.81
N GLY A 653 48.22 -2.15 2.79
CA GLY A 653 47.83 -1.65 1.47
C GLY A 653 47.92 -0.13 1.33
N ILE A 654 48.84 0.51 2.06
CA ILE A 654 49.14 1.95 1.98
C ILE A 654 50.65 2.23 1.92
N GLU A 655 51.48 1.20 1.82
CA GLU A 655 52.94 1.27 1.87
C GLU A 655 53.58 1.75 0.56
N LYS A 656 52.78 1.92 -0.50
CA LYS A 656 53.18 2.38 -1.82
C LYS A 656 52.02 3.11 -2.51
N GLU A 657 52.37 4.09 -3.33
CA GLU A 657 51.47 4.67 -4.34
C GLU A 657 51.10 3.58 -5.37
N ASP A 658 49.93 3.71 -6.00
CA ASP A 658 49.30 2.75 -6.95
C ASP A 658 49.11 1.29 -6.45
N PHE A 659 49.29 0.98 -5.15
CA PHE A 659 49.19 -0.39 -4.63
C PHE A 659 47.82 -0.70 -3.99
N GLU A 660 46.99 -1.49 -4.68
CA GLU A 660 45.67 -1.86 -4.18
C GLU A 660 45.66 -2.89 -3.03
N VAL A 661 44.57 -2.83 -2.27
CA VAL A 661 44.45 -3.45 -0.95
C VAL A 661 43.89 -4.88 -1.01
N ASP A 662 44.73 -5.82 -1.44
CA ASP A 662 44.38 -7.25 -1.57
C ASP A 662 44.46 -8.00 -0.22
N MET A 663 43.40 -8.76 0.09
CA MET A 663 43.30 -9.63 1.27
C MET A 663 44.36 -10.73 1.27
N GLU A 664 44.61 -11.35 0.12
CA GLU A 664 45.51 -12.51 0.00
C GLU A 664 46.98 -12.10 0.09
N ARG A 665 47.29 -10.82 -0.15
CA ARG A 665 48.64 -10.23 -0.07
C ARG A 665 48.98 -9.61 1.29
N SER A 666 48.03 -9.52 2.22
CA SER A 666 48.19 -8.79 3.49
C SER A 666 49.24 -9.37 4.47
N ASN A 667 49.83 -10.54 4.20
CA ASN A 667 50.76 -11.26 5.09
C ASN A 667 50.30 -11.31 6.56
N ILE A 668 49.09 -11.83 6.77
CA ILE A 668 48.41 -11.82 8.06
C ILE A 668 49.15 -12.62 9.16
N SER A 669 49.99 -13.59 8.78
CA SER A 669 50.90 -14.36 9.63
C SER A 669 51.76 -13.48 10.54
N SER A 670 52.20 -12.31 10.05
CA SER A 670 53.06 -11.39 10.78
C SER A 670 52.32 -10.33 11.61
N ALA A 671 50.98 -10.28 11.55
CA ALA A 671 50.20 -9.22 12.16
C ALA A 671 49.84 -9.46 13.64
N VAL A 672 50.38 -8.65 14.55
CA VAL A 672 50.00 -8.62 15.98
C VAL A 672 48.91 -7.58 16.23
N LEU A 673 47.94 -7.87 17.10
CA LEU A 673 46.82 -6.97 17.46
C LEU A 673 47.22 -5.91 18.50
N TRP A 674 48.19 -5.05 18.17
CA TRP A 674 48.62 -3.91 19.00
C TRP A 674 47.46 -2.95 19.33
N GLU A 675 46.47 -2.86 18.44
CA GLU A 675 45.27 -2.03 18.61
C GLU A 675 44.47 -2.43 19.86
N ASN A 676 44.49 -3.71 20.24
CA ASN A 676 43.83 -4.21 21.46
C ASN A 676 44.41 -3.55 22.73
N VAL A 677 45.70 -3.20 22.74
CA VAL A 677 46.39 -2.51 23.85
C VAL A 677 45.98 -1.04 23.96
N LEU A 678 45.61 -0.42 22.84
CA LEU A 678 45.03 0.93 22.82
C LEU A 678 43.57 0.89 23.31
N LEU A 679 42.78 -0.10 22.88
CA LEU A 679 41.41 -0.30 23.32
C LEU A 679 41.29 -0.66 24.83
N ASP A 680 42.31 -1.26 25.44
CA ASP A 680 42.37 -1.42 26.91
C ASP A 680 42.47 -0.08 27.67
N LYS A 681 42.96 0.96 27.00
CA LYS A 681 43.11 2.32 27.54
C LYS A 681 41.96 3.25 27.11
N HIS A 682 40.97 2.73 26.39
CA HIS A 682 39.80 3.50 25.96
C HIS A 682 39.00 4.05 27.15
N PHE A 683 38.42 5.25 27.00
CA PHE A 683 37.72 5.96 28.09
C PHE A 683 36.40 5.28 28.47
N CYS A 684 35.62 4.80 27.50
CA CYS A 684 34.39 4.04 27.75
C CYS A 684 34.72 2.66 28.36
N PRO A 685 34.20 2.31 29.55
CA PRO A 685 34.53 1.07 30.25
C PRO A 685 34.07 -0.19 29.50
N MET A 686 32.98 -0.11 28.73
CA MET A 686 32.45 -1.27 27.98
C MET A 686 33.41 -1.74 26.87
N ILE A 687 34.14 -0.82 26.24
CA ILE A 687 35.14 -1.13 25.21
C ILE A 687 36.37 -1.76 25.85
N LYS A 688 36.82 -1.18 26.97
CA LYS A 688 37.91 -1.67 27.79
C LYS A 688 37.67 -3.09 28.31
N ASP A 689 36.51 -3.36 28.90
CA ASP A 689 36.15 -4.70 29.38
C ASP A 689 35.93 -5.68 28.23
N GLY A 690 35.45 -5.23 27.07
CA GLY A 690 35.41 -6.01 25.83
C GLY A 690 36.80 -6.45 25.36
N SER A 691 37.73 -5.50 25.22
CA SER A 691 39.14 -5.77 24.88
C SER A 691 39.81 -6.72 25.88
N ARG A 692 39.62 -6.48 27.19
CA ARG A 692 40.09 -7.36 28.27
C ARG A 692 39.52 -8.77 28.18
N SER A 693 38.25 -8.90 27.84
CA SER A 693 37.57 -10.20 27.69
C SER A 693 38.17 -11.00 26.53
N LEU A 694 38.27 -10.39 25.35
CA LEU A 694 38.89 -11.03 24.17
C LEU A 694 40.34 -11.42 24.45
N MET A 695 41.14 -10.53 25.03
CA MET A 695 42.53 -10.83 25.38
C MET A 695 42.66 -11.95 26.42
N LYS A 696 41.76 -12.02 27.41
CA LYS A 696 41.73 -13.15 28.37
C LYS A 696 41.34 -14.46 27.69
N ASN A 697 40.35 -14.44 26.81
CA ASN A 697 39.88 -15.62 26.07
C ASN A 697 40.89 -16.12 25.03
N SER A 698 41.82 -15.25 24.59
CA SER A 698 42.93 -15.63 23.71
C SER A 698 44.07 -16.38 24.43
N LYS A 699 44.17 -16.26 25.76
CA LYS A 699 45.17 -16.99 26.56
C LYS A 699 44.69 -18.39 26.91
N ASP A 700 45.56 -19.38 26.73
CA ASP A 700 45.20 -20.78 26.97
C ASP A 700 44.89 -21.09 28.43
N SER A 701 43.79 -21.81 28.63
CA SER A 701 43.34 -22.30 29.93
C SER A 701 44.26 -23.35 30.58
N LYS A 702 45.36 -23.71 29.90
CA LYS A 702 46.43 -24.58 30.40
C LYS A 702 47.61 -23.82 31.01
N SER A 703 47.60 -22.49 30.98
CA SER A 703 48.63 -21.64 31.60
C SER A 703 48.32 -21.36 33.09
N ARG A 704 48.24 -22.42 33.91
CA ARG A 704 48.10 -22.35 35.38
C ARG A 704 48.77 -23.54 36.06
#